data_AF-A0A9D9GIT3-F1
#
_entry.id   AF-A0A9D9GIT3-F1
#
_cell.length_a   1.000
_cell.length_b   1.000
_cell.length_c   1.000
_cell.angle_alpha   90.00
_cell.angle_beta   90.00
_cell.angle_gamma   90.00
#
_symmetry.space_group_name_H-M   'P 1'
#
loop_
_entity.id
_entity.type
_entity.pdbx_description
1 polymer ?
#
loop_
_entity_poly.entity_id
_entity_poly.type
_entity_poly.pdbx_seq_one_letter_code
_entity_poly.pdbx_strand_id
1 'polypeptide(L)'
;MNNKGRWYINFKQQYKGVPVYRANVGFTVHENGNVVLVGSDVYPDISIDATPSISSDEALKIAQSNFMELTGTDSLVIRKEPELIIFPVENEKNFSYILSYNIELEYIDSLNVYSQVYFINAKTGEIIKEYSNIMNDCINATLNYKYWPEHYYDQQSGDQVYRNSKVRLYNLLGQAVDTKNTNSTGYVSFCNLAYNTYFLTAKFENSYVRLRNTNGLTKSLLPGTYNLSWDATDESNVYHHVNLIHDFFKNSPFNYDGMDYRMDAFINQGSSYNGWADGNSIGFGSQYGQYWARSSDVVYHEYTHNTIYHLYGNNWIGDPNNWYTQGSAMDEGFADFFACTINNDHIQGESVGVSRDLNNILEWDPSENKYYNCRVIGGACWDLREQIGSSITNKIVFDALQMQHHAYNFADFLDNMILADDDDDGNVYNGTPHDDQICDAFINNHKIDGTYLAGKIKRDITIDHFVIIIGNVTVTSGATLTIQPGVTVEFGGYYNLTVQEGGKIIAEGTEDQPIYFTAANPSGRRTWGTLFVNGSNNILKQCIVEYGDWGLKLRGSPSPASGNVVENCIFRKNDQGLRIENNTVDVRNCQIYDNRHNVVLIGNQDVDIEGCRIYNGDRDGIYSSNGNYVELYGNVIENNGLGSSSTRNGIYTNWNDIYYIVSCNTIRNNYSSEVSAYYDDKVEVGYSSIHDDNGYEVYNRNSGKIFCYFSWWGEYPPDYSQFYGDVTIVGYLYGRPSWEGQTRSGGLSKIVAMNLDNNNPDDDNITYESLKEKILSNPYFPEADSLLSRMYVIARKDFRENKYGLRKSFYNFLKNLRKQYPDTKISKKSLEYMIIWKMLEGDYNKAISHSKEALACEAGEEKRYMMLNLAYLYSNMFEFKKAERLIKKYKEKCGIDDRVVFMEETVKNIEYEYNKGYIKPIETSEEERMLVSRNDNIILNSPYPNPFNPITTISFQIPEEARLKAEVFDILGRRVSILTERKYTPGVYSISFDGKNLPSGIYFIRINYDPVDEGSKSKVFVRKVLLAK
;
A
#
# COMPACT_ATOMS: atom_id res chain seq x y z
N MET A 1 -36.57 58.40 30.05
CA MET A 1 -36.52 57.02 29.54
C MET A 1 -35.07 56.58 29.47
N ASN A 2 -34.76 55.33 29.81
CA ASN A 2 -33.45 54.73 29.61
C ASN A 2 -33.63 53.37 28.88
N ASN A 3 -32.61 52.91 28.15
CA ASN A 3 -32.63 51.85 27.12
C ASN A 3 -33.02 50.41 27.57
N LYS A 4 -33.82 50.22 28.63
CA LYS A 4 -34.26 48.90 29.14
C LYS A 4 -35.73 48.80 29.62
N GLY A 5 -36.67 49.64 29.13
CA GLY A 5 -38.12 49.43 29.34
C GLY A 5 -38.66 49.54 30.79
N ARG A 6 -38.03 50.36 31.65
CA ARG A 6 -38.45 50.57 33.06
C ARG A 6 -38.49 52.04 33.46
N TRP A 7 -39.41 52.36 34.38
CA TRP A 7 -39.63 53.68 34.98
C TRP A 7 -39.28 53.61 36.46
N TYR A 8 -38.65 54.65 37.02
CA TYR A 8 -38.29 54.72 38.43
C TYR A 8 -38.95 55.97 39.03
N ILE A 9 -39.81 55.77 40.03
CA ILE A 9 -40.55 56.84 40.71
C ILE A 9 -40.05 56.90 42.15
N ASN A 10 -39.65 58.06 42.63
CA ASN A 10 -39.09 58.22 43.97
C ASN A 10 -39.81 59.35 44.72
N PHE A 11 -40.27 59.06 45.94
CA PHE A 11 -40.91 60.01 46.84
C PHE A 11 -40.01 60.26 48.05
N LYS A 12 -39.82 61.53 48.42
CA LYS A 12 -39.05 61.91 49.62
C LYS A 12 -39.99 62.15 50.79
N GLN A 13 -39.65 61.62 51.97
CA GLN A 13 -40.43 61.90 53.18
C GLN A 13 -40.18 63.34 53.64
N GLN A 14 -41.26 64.07 53.95
CA GLN A 14 -41.20 65.39 54.56
C GLN A 14 -42.10 65.43 55.80
N TYR A 15 -41.71 66.19 56.82
CA TYR A 15 -42.54 66.48 57.99
C TYR A 15 -42.64 67.99 58.17
N LYS A 16 -43.86 68.52 58.16
CA LYS A 16 -44.15 69.97 58.17
C LYS A 16 -43.38 70.77 57.10
N GLY A 17 -43.19 70.18 55.92
CA GLY A 17 -42.48 70.80 54.79
C GLY A 17 -40.95 70.70 54.86
N VAL A 18 -40.38 70.13 55.92
CA VAL A 18 -38.93 69.90 56.05
C VAL A 18 -38.60 68.46 55.61
N PRO A 19 -37.64 68.25 54.69
CA PRO A 19 -37.22 66.92 54.25
C PRO A 19 -36.54 66.10 55.36
N VAL A 20 -36.82 64.80 55.41
CA VAL A 20 -36.17 63.86 56.34
C VAL A 20 -34.95 63.24 55.65
N TYR A 21 -33.80 63.26 56.31
CA TYR A 21 -32.53 62.85 55.72
C TYR A 21 -32.53 61.35 55.36
N ARG A 22 -32.13 61.05 54.12
CA ARG A 22 -32.12 59.70 53.52
C ARG A 22 -33.46 58.96 53.56
N ALA A 23 -34.57 59.68 53.71
CA ALA A 23 -35.88 59.07 53.80
C ALA A 23 -36.60 59.06 52.43
N ASN A 24 -36.64 57.91 51.77
CA ASN A 24 -37.19 57.79 50.42
C ASN A 24 -38.05 56.54 50.26
N VAL A 25 -39.09 56.64 49.43
CA VAL A 25 -39.86 55.49 48.93
C VAL A 25 -39.71 55.43 47.42
N GLY A 26 -39.07 54.37 46.95
CA GLY A 26 -38.83 54.13 45.53
C GLY A 26 -39.73 53.03 44.99
N PHE A 27 -40.32 53.29 43.82
CA PHE A 27 -41.04 52.31 43.01
C PHE A 27 -40.29 52.09 41.71
N THR A 28 -40.02 50.84 41.37
CA THR A 28 -39.65 50.46 39.99
C THR A 28 -40.91 49.99 39.28
N VAL A 29 -41.23 50.62 38.16
CA VAL A 29 -42.43 50.38 37.38
C VAL A 29 -42.02 49.86 36.00
N HIS A 30 -42.60 48.75 35.58
CA HIS A 30 -42.38 48.17 34.26
C HIS A 30 -43.10 49.00 33.17
N GLU A 31 -42.72 48.89 31.89
CA GLU A 31 -43.29 49.70 30.79
C GLU A 31 -44.81 49.56 30.60
N ASN A 32 -45.42 48.49 31.13
CA ASN A 32 -46.87 48.26 31.12
C ASN A 32 -47.61 48.86 32.33
N GLY A 33 -46.92 49.60 33.20
CA GLY A 33 -47.50 50.30 34.35
C GLY A 33 -47.51 49.54 35.67
N ASN A 34 -47.03 48.29 35.71
CA ASN A 34 -47.00 47.49 36.94
C ASN A 34 -45.80 47.82 37.84
N VAL A 35 -46.03 47.98 39.15
CA VAL A 35 -44.96 48.10 40.17
C VAL A 35 -44.30 46.74 40.35
N VAL A 36 -43.01 46.63 40.05
CA VAL A 36 -42.24 45.38 40.14
C VAL A 36 -41.35 45.32 41.39
N LEU A 37 -41.01 46.46 41.98
CA LEU A 37 -40.27 46.51 43.25
C LEU A 37 -40.60 47.78 44.01
N VAL A 38 -40.77 47.65 45.32
CA VAL A 38 -40.91 48.76 46.28
C VAL A 38 -39.75 48.68 47.26
N GLY A 39 -39.02 49.79 47.38
CA GLY A 39 -38.02 49.99 48.44
C GLY A 39 -38.43 51.19 49.29
N SER A 40 -38.29 51.09 50.60
CA SER A 40 -38.71 52.15 51.52
C SER A 40 -37.69 52.29 52.64
N ASP A 41 -37.08 53.46 52.73
CA ASP A 41 -36.32 53.93 53.88
C ASP A 41 -37.13 55.09 54.46
N VAL A 42 -38.11 54.81 55.33
CA VAL A 42 -38.96 55.85 55.94
C VAL A 42 -38.92 55.75 57.46
N TYR A 43 -39.03 56.90 58.11
CA TYR A 43 -38.91 57.00 59.56
C TYR A 43 -40.27 57.27 60.19
N PRO A 44 -40.79 56.40 61.08
CA PRO A 44 -42.11 56.54 61.68
C PRO A 44 -42.13 57.53 62.86
N ASP A 45 -43.32 57.98 63.27
CA ASP A 45 -43.54 58.73 64.52
C ASP A 45 -42.72 60.04 64.70
N ILE A 46 -42.43 60.76 63.61
CA ILE A 46 -41.72 62.04 63.67
C ILE A 46 -42.57 63.07 64.42
N SER A 47 -42.09 63.50 65.59
CA SER A 47 -42.73 64.52 66.42
C SER A 47 -41.69 65.49 66.98
N ILE A 48 -41.28 66.47 66.17
CA ILE A 48 -40.35 67.53 66.58
C ILE A 48 -40.88 68.93 66.26
N ASP A 49 -40.30 69.93 66.90
CA ASP A 49 -40.44 71.32 66.49
C ASP A 49 -39.53 71.62 65.29
N ALA A 50 -40.15 71.95 64.16
CA ALA A 50 -39.48 72.14 62.87
C ALA A 50 -39.09 73.60 62.59
N THR A 51 -39.22 74.49 63.57
CA THR A 51 -38.76 75.89 63.44
C THR A 51 -37.30 76.01 63.90
N PRO A 52 -36.35 76.47 63.07
CA PRO A 52 -34.96 76.65 63.50
C PRO A 52 -34.83 77.80 64.51
N SER A 53 -33.86 77.70 65.43
CA SER A 53 -33.52 78.76 66.40
C SER A 53 -32.25 79.52 66.05
N ILE A 54 -31.41 78.97 65.16
CA ILE A 54 -30.31 79.67 64.50
C ILE A 54 -30.61 79.79 62.99
N SER A 55 -30.06 80.81 62.35
CA SER A 55 -30.22 81.01 60.89
C SER A 55 -29.32 80.08 60.07
N SER A 56 -29.64 79.92 58.78
CA SER A 56 -28.78 79.18 57.83
C SER A 56 -27.38 79.78 57.72
N ASP A 57 -27.27 81.11 57.79
CA ASP A 57 -25.98 81.83 57.70
C ASP A 57 -25.12 81.59 58.95
N GLU A 58 -25.74 81.49 60.13
CA GLU A 58 -25.05 81.12 61.37
C GLU A 58 -24.54 79.68 61.32
N ALA A 59 -25.35 78.73 60.83
CA ALA A 59 -24.91 77.36 60.62
C ALA A 59 -23.76 77.26 59.59
N LEU A 60 -23.86 77.99 58.47
CA LEU A 60 -22.79 78.04 57.47
C LEU A 60 -21.46 78.54 58.06
N LYS A 61 -21.49 79.60 58.87
CA LYS A 61 -20.29 80.12 59.55
C LYS A 61 -19.66 79.09 60.50
N ILE A 62 -20.47 78.31 61.20
CA ILE A 62 -19.98 77.21 62.06
C ILE A 62 -19.27 76.14 61.22
N ALA A 63 -19.88 75.71 60.11
CA ALA A 63 -19.27 74.75 59.18
C ALA A 63 -17.96 75.28 58.58
N GLN A 64 -17.93 76.54 58.14
CA GLN A 64 -16.75 77.18 57.56
C GLN A 64 -15.61 77.32 58.56
N SER A 65 -15.92 77.66 59.82
CA SER A 65 -14.91 77.80 60.89
C SER A 65 -14.27 76.44 61.20
N ASN A 66 -15.08 75.39 61.32
CA ASN A 66 -14.56 74.04 61.55
C ASN A 66 -13.75 73.52 60.34
N PHE A 67 -14.21 73.80 59.12
CA PHE A 67 -13.48 73.44 57.90
C PHE A 67 -12.13 74.17 57.77
N MET A 68 -12.06 75.42 58.22
CA MET A 68 -10.82 76.19 58.28
C MET A 68 -9.85 75.60 59.32
N GLU A 69 -10.33 75.14 60.48
CA GLU A 69 -9.48 74.43 61.46
C GLU A 69 -8.91 73.13 60.89
N LEU A 70 -9.70 72.41 60.08
CA LEU A 70 -9.29 71.16 59.45
C LEU A 70 -8.27 71.38 58.32
N THR A 71 -8.45 72.40 57.49
CA THR A 71 -7.71 72.58 56.23
C THR A 71 -6.63 73.67 56.30
N GLY A 72 -6.67 74.53 57.31
CA GLY A 72 -5.77 75.69 57.45
C GLY A 72 -6.04 76.83 56.47
N THR A 73 -7.16 76.80 55.73
CA THR A 73 -7.52 77.81 54.72
C THR A 73 -9.00 78.20 54.79
N ASP A 74 -9.29 79.46 54.47
CA ASP A 74 -10.64 80.01 54.28
C ASP A 74 -11.09 79.98 52.82
N SER A 75 -10.20 79.60 51.89
CA SER A 75 -10.50 79.44 50.47
C SER A 75 -11.25 78.13 50.24
N LEU A 76 -12.58 78.20 50.20
CA LEU A 76 -13.44 77.03 50.03
C LEU A 76 -14.58 77.29 49.03
N VAL A 77 -15.20 76.21 48.57
CA VAL A 77 -16.41 76.21 47.74
C VAL A 77 -17.55 75.61 48.55
N ILE A 78 -18.68 76.30 48.62
CA ILE A 78 -19.92 75.76 49.17
C ILE A 78 -20.54 74.86 48.11
N ARG A 79 -20.43 73.54 48.28
CA ARG A 79 -21.02 72.56 47.36
C ARG A 79 -22.49 72.33 47.63
N LYS A 80 -22.87 72.47 48.89
CA LYS A 80 -24.27 72.42 49.30
C LYS A 80 -24.55 73.52 50.30
N GLU A 81 -25.37 74.47 49.87
CA GLU A 81 -25.92 75.51 50.75
C GLU A 81 -26.71 74.88 51.91
N PRO A 82 -26.77 75.53 53.09
CA PRO A 82 -27.44 74.98 54.26
C PRO A 82 -28.88 74.58 53.98
N GLU A 83 -29.13 73.28 53.86
CA GLU A 83 -30.47 72.72 53.69
C GLU A 83 -31.01 72.31 55.05
N LEU A 84 -32.14 72.90 55.45
CA LEU A 84 -32.84 72.48 56.67
C LEU A 84 -33.44 71.09 56.45
N ILE A 85 -33.04 70.14 57.28
CA ILE A 85 -33.45 68.73 57.23
C ILE A 85 -33.83 68.23 58.62
N ILE A 86 -34.55 67.12 58.67
CA ILE A 86 -34.72 66.32 59.88
C ILE A 86 -33.73 65.16 59.82
N PHE A 87 -32.77 65.13 60.75
CA PHE A 87 -31.77 64.07 60.86
C PHE A 87 -32.24 63.01 61.87
N PRO A 88 -32.48 61.76 61.42
CA PRO A 88 -32.82 60.66 62.32
C PRO A 88 -31.57 60.13 63.04
N VAL A 89 -31.68 59.92 64.34
CA VAL A 89 -30.66 59.33 65.22
C VAL A 89 -31.22 58.04 65.80
N GLU A 90 -30.60 56.93 65.44
CA GLU A 90 -31.01 55.59 65.85
C GLU A 90 -30.64 55.32 67.32
N ASN A 91 -31.59 54.81 68.10
CA ASN A 91 -31.39 54.31 69.46
C ASN A 91 -31.79 52.83 69.53
N GLU A 92 -31.45 52.12 70.63
CA GLU A 92 -31.56 50.65 70.78
C GLU A 92 -32.87 49.99 70.33
N LYS A 93 -34.01 50.73 70.26
CA LYS A 93 -35.30 50.23 69.78
C LYS A 93 -36.15 51.21 68.94
N ASN A 94 -35.71 52.46 68.72
CA ASN A 94 -36.48 53.48 67.98
C ASN A 94 -35.59 54.64 67.48
N PHE A 95 -36.13 55.53 66.63
CA PHE A 95 -35.47 56.75 66.19
C PHE A 95 -35.82 57.96 67.06
N SER A 96 -34.83 58.80 67.30
CA SER A 96 -34.99 60.19 67.74
C SER A 96 -34.66 61.12 66.58
N TYR A 97 -35.18 62.35 66.58
CA TYR A 97 -35.06 63.24 65.44
C TYR A 97 -34.50 64.59 65.85
N ILE A 98 -33.52 65.08 65.11
CA ILE A 98 -32.91 66.38 65.33
C ILE A 98 -33.13 67.25 64.10
N LEU A 99 -33.59 68.48 64.30
CA LEU A 99 -33.64 69.46 63.22
C LEU A 99 -32.22 69.94 62.94
N SER A 100 -31.75 69.84 61.70
CA SER A 100 -30.35 70.12 61.36
C SER A 100 -30.20 70.84 60.01
N TYR A 101 -29.12 71.59 59.85
CA TYR A 101 -28.65 72.07 58.55
C TYR A 101 -27.63 71.09 57.99
N ASN A 102 -27.83 70.65 56.74
CA ASN A 102 -26.89 69.82 55.98
C ASN A 102 -26.09 70.71 55.01
N ILE A 103 -24.78 70.79 55.23
CA ILE A 103 -23.87 71.68 54.52
C ILE A 103 -22.69 70.86 54.00
N GLU A 104 -22.22 71.15 52.78
CA GLU A 104 -21.03 70.52 52.20
C GLU A 104 -20.05 71.58 51.71
N LEU A 105 -18.80 71.48 52.17
CA LEU A 105 -17.71 72.40 51.87
C LEU A 105 -16.54 71.64 51.22
N GLU A 106 -15.87 72.26 50.25
CA GLU A 106 -14.74 71.68 49.53
C GLU A 106 -13.58 72.67 49.33
N TYR A 107 -12.34 72.17 49.37
CA TYR A 107 -11.12 72.87 48.95
C TYR A 107 -10.26 71.94 48.09
N ILE A 108 -9.69 72.48 47.01
CA ILE A 108 -8.80 71.77 46.09
C ILE A 108 -7.55 72.63 45.85
N ASP A 109 -6.36 72.05 46.04
CA ASP A 109 -5.09 72.59 45.56
C ASP A 109 -4.36 71.58 44.66
N SER A 110 -3.14 71.92 44.22
CA SER A 110 -2.34 71.09 43.31
C SER A 110 -1.88 69.74 43.90
N LEU A 111 -1.97 69.55 45.21
CA LEU A 111 -1.43 68.42 45.97
C LEU A 111 -2.46 67.75 46.91
N ASN A 112 -3.55 68.43 47.29
CA ASN A 112 -4.54 67.93 48.24
C ASN A 112 -5.99 68.27 47.82
N VAL A 113 -6.90 67.36 48.14
CA VAL A 113 -8.35 67.57 48.07
C VAL A 113 -8.91 67.44 49.47
N TYR A 114 -9.79 68.36 49.88
CA TYR A 114 -10.54 68.30 51.13
C TYR A 114 -12.02 68.48 50.84
N SER A 115 -12.86 67.52 51.24
CA SER A 115 -14.33 67.64 51.14
C SER A 115 -14.97 67.10 52.40
N GLN A 116 -15.85 67.90 53.03
CA GLN A 116 -16.46 67.59 54.32
C GLN A 116 -17.96 67.93 54.31
N VAL A 117 -18.76 67.01 54.84
CA VAL A 117 -20.21 67.20 55.05
C VAL A 117 -20.47 67.41 56.54
N TYR A 118 -21.24 68.45 56.87
CA TYR A 118 -21.62 68.82 58.23
C TYR A 118 -23.13 68.74 58.44
N PHE A 119 -23.52 68.21 59.60
CA PHE A 119 -24.89 68.24 60.12
C PHE A 119 -24.91 69.08 61.38
N ILE A 120 -25.44 70.29 61.29
CA ILE A 120 -25.43 71.27 62.38
C ILE A 120 -26.82 71.35 63.00
N ASN A 121 -26.92 71.21 64.31
CA ASN A 121 -28.16 71.31 65.05
C ASN A 121 -28.79 72.70 64.84
N ALA A 122 -29.95 72.75 64.19
CA ALA A 122 -30.63 73.99 63.87
C ALA A 122 -31.26 74.69 65.08
N LYS A 123 -31.19 74.08 66.27
CA LYS A 123 -31.63 74.66 67.55
C LYS A 123 -30.46 75.20 68.38
N THR A 124 -29.32 74.52 68.38
CA THR A 124 -28.20 74.81 69.30
C THR A 124 -26.92 75.29 68.61
N GLY A 125 -26.75 75.04 67.30
CA GLY A 125 -25.50 75.27 66.57
C GLY A 125 -24.43 74.19 66.77
N GLU A 126 -24.72 73.14 67.53
CA GLU A 126 -23.79 72.03 67.74
C GLU A 126 -23.61 71.20 66.45
N ILE A 127 -22.37 70.82 66.11
CA ILE A 127 -22.10 69.88 65.03
C ILE A 127 -22.47 68.48 65.53
N ILE A 128 -23.56 67.93 65.00
CA ILE A 128 -24.10 66.63 65.40
C ILE A 128 -23.31 65.50 64.73
N LYS A 129 -22.90 65.73 63.48
CA LYS A 129 -22.13 64.77 62.69
C LYS A 129 -21.32 65.51 61.64
N GLU A 130 -20.10 65.04 61.44
CA GLU A 130 -19.24 65.43 60.32
C GLU A 130 -18.54 64.21 59.74
N TYR A 131 -18.28 64.19 58.43
CA TYR A 131 -17.45 63.17 57.79
C TYR A 131 -16.87 63.67 56.47
N SER A 132 -15.73 63.10 56.07
CA SER A 132 -15.08 63.40 54.79
C SER A 132 -15.81 62.73 53.63
N ASN A 133 -15.98 63.46 52.52
CA ASN A 133 -16.65 63.00 51.30
C ASN A 133 -15.67 62.71 50.14
N ILE A 134 -14.37 62.57 50.43
CA ILE A 134 -13.35 62.27 49.40
C ILE A 134 -13.32 60.76 49.13
N MET A 135 -14.01 60.31 48.09
CA MET A 135 -13.73 59.08 47.33
C MET A 135 -14.63 59.13 46.09
N ASN A 136 -14.10 59.37 44.88
CA ASN A 136 -14.83 59.13 43.61
C ASN A 136 -13.96 59.18 42.33
N ASP A 137 -12.62 59.33 42.42
CA ASP A 137 -11.81 59.47 41.21
C ASP A 137 -11.38 58.12 40.62
N CYS A 138 -11.21 58.09 39.29
CA CYS A 138 -10.88 56.86 38.55
C CYS A 138 -9.72 57.06 37.58
N ILE A 139 -8.89 56.03 37.40
CA ILE A 139 -8.03 55.87 36.23
C ILE A 139 -8.79 55.00 35.22
N ASN A 140 -9.21 55.62 34.12
CA ASN A 140 -9.80 54.95 32.96
C ASN A 140 -8.75 54.87 31.86
N ALA A 141 -8.31 53.68 31.47
CA ALA A 141 -7.26 53.54 30.47
C ALA A 141 -7.68 52.54 29.38
N THR A 142 -7.47 52.92 28.12
CA THR A 142 -7.42 52.00 26.99
C THR A 142 -5.96 51.68 26.70
N LEU A 143 -5.61 50.40 26.68
CA LEU A 143 -4.24 49.91 26.52
C LEU A 143 -4.05 49.30 25.13
N ASN A 144 -2.98 49.74 24.46
CA ASN A 144 -2.54 49.25 23.17
C ASN A 144 -1.03 48.93 23.20
N TYR A 145 -0.57 48.11 22.28
CA TYR A 145 0.85 47.76 22.13
C TYR A 145 1.19 47.51 20.65
N LYS A 146 2.47 47.58 20.31
CA LYS A 146 2.99 47.16 19.01
C LYS A 146 3.81 45.88 19.12
N TYR A 147 4.04 45.23 17.99
CA TYR A 147 4.88 44.05 17.84
C TYR A 147 5.65 44.11 16.52
N TRP A 148 6.61 43.20 16.30
CA TRP A 148 7.28 43.02 15.02
C TRP A 148 6.55 41.93 14.23
N PRO A 149 6.04 42.21 13.02
CA PRO A 149 5.26 41.23 12.26
C PRO A 149 5.96 39.89 12.04
N GLU A 150 7.23 39.92 11.63
CA GLU A 150 7.99 38.72 11.33
C GLU A 150 9.43 38.79 11.85
N HIS A 151 10.18 39.79 11.42
CA HIS A 151 11.57 39.99 11.81
C HIS A 151 11.76 41.21 12.71
N TYR A 152 12.84 41.20 13.50
CA TYR A 152 13.17 42.31 14.41
C TYR A 152 13.43 43.67 13.70
N TYR A 153 13.76 43.63 12.40
CA TYR A 153 14.00 44.82 11.58
C TYR A 153 12.79 45.29 10.79
N ASP A 154 11.66 44.59 10.90
CA ASP A 154 10.43 45.02 10.26
C ASP A 154 9.91 46.31 10.86
N GLN A 155 9.11 47.01 10.06
CA GLN A 155 8.31 48.10 10.58
C GLN A 155 7.35 47.53 11.63
N GLN A 156 7.44 48.06 12.85
CA GLN A 156 6.52 47.69 13.92
C GLN A 156 5.07 47.87 13.48
N SER A 157 4.21 46.99 13.96
CA SER A 157 2.77 47.04 13.71
C SER A 157 2.16 48.39 14.09
N GLY A 158 0.96 48.65 13.57
CA GLY A 158 0.06 49.62 14.20
C GLY A 158 -0.36 49.19 15.61
N ASP A 159 -1.01 50.10 16.35
CA ASP A 159 -1.53 49.85 17.69
C ASP A 159 -2.46 48.63 17.70
N GLN A 160 -2.09 47.61 18.47
CA GLN A 160 -2.91 46.44 18.76
C GLN A 160 -3.56 46.56 20.13
N VAL A 161 -4.81 46.13 20.22
CA VAL A 161 -5.57 46.21 21.46
C VAL A 161 -5.07 45.18 22.47
N TYR A 162 -4.78 45.62 23.68
CA TYR A 162 -4.35 44.75 24.78
C TYR A 162 -5.55 44.08 25.47
N ARG A 163 -6.07 42.99 24.90
CA ARG A 163 -7.35 42.37 25.30
C ARG A 163 -7.21 41.34 26.43
N ASN A 164 -8.22 41.26 27.29
CA ASN A 164 -8.42 40.20 28.30
C ASN A 164 -7.16 39.90 29.15
N SER A 165 -6.36 40.92 29.41
CA SER A 165 -5.03 40.78 30.01
C SER A 165 -4.95 41.49 31.35
N LYS A 166 -4.12 40.96 32.25
CA LYS A 166 -4.04 41.46 33.62
C LYS A 166 -3.22 42.76 33.71
N VAL A 167 -3.84 43.78 34.29
CA VAL A 167 -3.26 45.09 34.57
C VAL A 167 -3.28 45.32 36.07
N ARG A 168 -2.16 45.79 36.62
CA ARG A 168 -1.99 46.04 38.06
C ARG A 168 -1.71 47.51 38.29
N LEU A 169 -2.35 48.08 39.29
CA LEU A 169 -2.13 49.46 39.72
C LEU A 169 -1.37 49.43 41.05
N TYR A 170 -0.28 50.18 41.13
CA TYR A 170 0.53 50.32 42.35
C TYR A 170 0.54 51.76 42.84
N ASN A 171 0.62 51.96 44.15
CA ASN A 171 0.84 53.28 44.76
C ASN A 171 2.33 53.66 44.75
N LEU A 172 2.65 54.86 45.22
CA LEU A 172 4.04 55.35 45.33
C LEU A 172 4.95 54.51 46.24
N LEU A 173 4.38 53.70 47.13
CA LEU A 173 5.13 52.79 48.00
C LEU A 173 5.38 51.42 47.35
N GLY A 174 4.97 51.23 46.08
CA GLY A 174 5.09 49.98 45.35
C GLY A 174 4.09 48.90 45.78
N GLN A 175 3.08 49.24 46.59
CA GLN A 175 2.04 48.31 47.01
C GLN A 175 0.95 48.22 45.94
N ALA A 176 0.49 47.00 45.65
CA ALA A 176 -0.61 46.79 44.72
C ALA A 176 -1.91 47.35 45.31
N VAL A 177 -2.49 48.33 44.64
CA VAL A 177 -3.74 49.00 45.00
C VAL A 177 -4.93 48.21 44.49
N ASP A 178 -4.88 47.78 43.21
CA ASP A 178 -5.93 47.01 42.56
C ASP A 178 -5.36 46.23 41.37
N THR A 179 -6.06 45.19 40.92
CA THR A 179 -5.70 44.36 39.77
C THR A 179 -6.96 44.04 38.98
N LYS A 180 -6.95 44.37 37.69
CA LYS A 180 -8.10 44.15 36.79
C LYS A 180 -7.65 43.54 35.47
N ASN A 181 -8.56 42.92 34.77
CA ASN A 181 -8.34 42.52 33.38
C ASN A 181 -8.89 43.60 32.45
N THR A 182 -8.20 43.84 31.34
CA THR A 182 -8.78 44.63 30.24
C THR A 182 -9.97 43.89 29.63
N ASN A 183 -10.93 44.64 29.08
CA ASN A 183 -12.01 44.04 28.28
C ASN A 183 -11.56 43.83 26.81
N SER A 184 -12.50 43.48 25.92
CA SER A 184 -12.25 43.27 24.49
C SER A 184 -11.77 44.52 23.72
N THR A 185 -11.94 45.72 24.29
CA THR A 185 -11.44 46.98 23.71
C THR A 185 -10.14 47.45 24.38
N GLY A 186 -9.51 46.63 25.22
CA GLY A 186 -8.30 47.01 25.95
C GLY A 186 -8.56 47.98 27.11
N TYR A 187 -9.83 48.19 27.48
CA TYR A 187 -10.22 49.16 28.49
C TYR A 187 -10.16 48.57 29.90
N VAL A 188 -9.65 49.36 30.84
CA VAL A 188 -9.64 49.09 32.28
C VAL A 188 -10.02 50.36 33.06
N SER A 189 -10.70 50.20 34.18
CA SER A 189 -11.11 51.30 35.06
C SER A 189 -10.80 50.98 36.51
N PHE A 190 -9.98 51.78 37.18
CA PHE A 190 -9.68 51.68 38.61
C PHE A 190 -10.31 52.88 39.30
N CYS A 191 -11.25 52.67 40.23
CA CYS A 191 -12.04 53.74 40.86
C CYS A 191 -11.88 53.72 42.38
N ASN A 192 -12.40 54.75 43.05
CA ASN A 192 -12.21 55.02 44.49
C ASN A 192 -10.74 55.32 44.84
N LEU A 193 -10.03 55.96 43.91
CA LEU A 193 -8.64 56.35 44.09
C LEU A 193 -8.58 57.75 44.73
N ALA A 194 -7.62 57.96 45.64
CA ALA A 194 -7.21 59.29 46.04
C ALA A 194 -6.48 59.98 44.87
N TYR A 195 -6.57 61.31 44.76
CA TYR A 195 -5.84 62.07 43.76
C TYR A 195 -4.32 62.08 44.06
N ASN A 196 -3.61 61.08 43.55
CA ASN A 196 -2.17 60.88 43.75
C ASN A 196 -1.57 60.16 42.53
N THR A 197 -0.24 60.06 42.45
CA THR A 197 0.45 59.33 41.40
C THR A 197 0.37 57.82 41.64
N TYR A 198 0.01 57.08 40.60
CA TYR A 198 -0.01 55.63 40.57
C TYR A 198 0.84 55.09 39.42
N PHE A 199 1.32 53.86 39.56
CA PHE A 199 2.02 53.13 38.51
C PHE A 199 1.09 52.05 37.97
N LEU A 200 0.67 52.21 36.71
CA LEU A 200 -0.08 51.21 35.98
C LEU A 200 0.92 50.31 35.26
N THR A 201 0.91 49.02 35.59
CA THR A 201 1.75 47.99 34.96
C THR A 201 0.89 47.00 34.18
N ALA A 202 1.11 46.94 32.87
CA ALA A 202 0.59 45.90 32.00
C ALA A 202 1.57 44.72 31.99
N LYS A 203 1.15 43.58 32.55
CA LYS A 203 1.93 42.34 32.46
C LYS A 203 1.33 41.51 31.35
N PHE A 204 2.05 41.30 30.25
CA PHE A 204 1.63 40.46 29.13
C PHE A 204 1.31 39.02 29.58
N GLU A 205 0.10 38.84 30.09
CA GLU A 205 -0.40 37.58 30.65
C GLU A 205 -1.92 37.49 30.43
N ASN A 206 -2.37 36.33 29.97
CA ASN A 206 -3.78 36.00 29.79
C ASN A 206 -4.04 34.52 30.13
N SER A 207 -5.13 33.94 29.62
CA SER A 207 -5.47 32.53 29.88
C SER A 207 -4.52 31.52 29.24
N TYR A 208 -3.78 31.91 28.20
CA TYR A 208 -2.97 31.02 27.37
C TYR A 208 -1.47 31.23 27.56
N VAL A 209 -1.03 32.45 27.89
CA VAL A 209 0.39 32.74 28.07
C VAL A 209 0.66 33.59 29.31
N ARG A 210 1.78 33.32 29.98
CA ARG A 210 2.34 34.15 31.05
C ARG A 210 3.83 34.35 30.83
N LEU A 211 4.23 35.59 30.60
CA LEU A 211 5.65 35.92 30.47
C LEU A 211 6.39 35.88 31.81
N ARG A 212 7.59 35.30 31.80
CA ARG A 212 8.51 35.20 32.94
C ARG A 212 9.76 36.04 32.70
N ASN A 213 10.48 36.37 33.78
CA ASN A 213 11.68 37.21 33.77
C ASN A 213 11.48 38.63 33.20
N THR A 214 10.26 39.16 33.32
CA THR A 214 9.92 40.54 32.93
C THR A 214 9.21 41.30 34.04
N ASN A 215 9.38 42.62 34.03
CA ASN A 215 8.69 43.55 34.92
C ASN A 215 7.34 44.04 34.35
N GLY A 216 7.04 43.74 33.08
CA GLY A 216 5.92 44.32 32.34
C GLY A 216 6.13 45.80 32.01
N LEU A 217 5.20 46.38 31.26
CA LEU A 217 5.28 47.76 30.82
C LEU A 217 4.57 48.68 31.81
N THR A 218 5.31 49.66 32.37
CA THR A 218 4.82 50.51 33.47
C THR A 218 4.71 51.97 33.05
N LYS A 219 3.61 52.64 33.42
CA LYS A 219 3.36 54.07 33.21
C LYS A 219 2.94 54.75 34.52
N SER A 220 3.50 55.93 34.79
CA SER A 220 3.09 56.80 35.90
C SER A 220 1.91 57.67 35.49
N LEU A 221 0.83 57.69 36.28
CA LEU A 221 -0.44 58.35 35.97
C LEU A 221 -1.06 59.01 37.22
N LEU A 222 -1.87 60.05 37.04
CA LEU A 222 -2.83 60.55 38.04
C LEU A 222 -4.23 59.98 37.70
N PRO A 223 -5.26 60.06 38.59
CA PRO A 223 -6.64 59.81 38.18
C PRO A 223 -7.05 60.64 36.96
N GLY A 224 -7.70 60.00 35.99
CA GLY A 224 -7.99 60.57 34.67
C GLY A 224 -8.28 59.52 33.59
N THR A 225 -8.53 59.97 32.37
CA THR A 225 -8.78 59.11 31.20
C THR A 225 -7.58 59.12 30.25
N TYR A 226 -7.10 57.93 29.87
CA TYR A 226 -5.89 57.74 29.08
C TYR A 226 -6.09 56.78 27.91
N ASN A 227 -5.38 57.03 26.82
CA ASN A 227 -5.13 56.07 25.76
C ASN A 227 -3.62 55.81 25.72
N LEU A 228 -3.20 54.64 26.17
CA LEU A 228 -1.79 54.29 26.33
C LEU A 228 -1.41 53.31 25.22
N SER A 229 -0.34 53.61 24.49
CA SER A 229 0.27 52.70 23.53
C SER A 229 1.76 52.54 23.84
N TRP A 230 2.25 51.30 23.75
CA TRP A 230 3.66 50.97 23.90
C TRP A 230 4.26 50.47 22.58
N ASP A 231 5.49 50.87 22.30
CA ASP A 231 6.26 50.32 21.18
C ASP A 231 6.58 48.83 21.38
N ALA A 232 6.99 48.16 20.31
CA ALA A 232 7.29 46.75 20.33
C ALA A 232 8.47 46.42 21.27
N THR A 233 8.33 45.31 21.98
CA THR A 233 9.28 44.75 22.94
C THR A 233 9.29 43.23 22.79
N ASP A 234 10.33 42.57 23.31
CA ASP A 234 10.42 41.11 23.33
C ASP A 234 9.17 40.51 23.99
N GLU A 235 8.70 41.15 25.07
CA GLU A 235 7.45 40.80 25.74
C GLU A 235 6.23 40.87 24.83
N SER A 236 6.02 42.03 24.20
CA SER A 236 4.82 42.27 23.40
C SER A 236 4.80 41.38 22.16
N ASN A 237 5.98 41.05 21.63
CA ASN A 237 6.15 40.15 20.49
C ASN A 237 5.77 38.72 20.83
N VAL A 238 6.41 38.11 21.84
CA VAL A 238 6.10 36.74 22.28
C VAL A 238 4.63 36.64 22.68
N TYR A 239 4.11 37.62 23.41
CA TYR A 239 2.69 37.64 23.77
C TYR A 239 1.77 37.66 22.55
N HIS A 240 2.06 38.50 21.55
CA HIS A 240 1.25 38.57 20.34
C HIS A 240 1.26 37.24 19.58
N HIS A 241 2.46 36.75 19.25
CA HIS A 241 2.62 35.58 18.40
C HIS A 241 2.14 34.29 19.07
N VAL A 242 2.33 34.12 20.39
CA VAL A 242 1.77 32.96 21.11
C VAL A 242 0.24 32.95 21.04
N ASN A 243 -0.43 34.10 21.16
CA ASN A 243 -1.89 34.15 21.00
C ASN A 243 -2.32 33.87 19.56
N LEU A 244 -1.57 34.37 18.58
CA LEU A 244 -1.86 34.14 17.16
C LEU A 244 -1.74 32.65 16.80
N ILE A 245 -0.67 31.97 17.18
CA ILE A 245 -0.52 30.54 16.90
C ILE A 245 -1.45 29.67 17.75
N HIS A 246 -1.76 30.09 18.97
CA HIS A 246 -2.80 29.43 19.75
C HIS A 246 -4.14 29.47 19.01
N ASP A 247 -4.56 30.66 18.54
CA ASP A 247 -5.78 30.81 17.74
C ASP A 247 -5.70 30.05 16.40
N PHE A 248 -4.52 29.96 15.79
CA PHE A 248 -4.31 29.18 14.56
C PHE A 248 -4.66 27.71 14.76
N PHE A 249 -4.13 27.04 15.79
CA PHE A 249 -4.46 25.64 16.10
C PHE A 249 -5.87 25.47 16.70
N LYS A 250 -6.33 26.44 17.49
CA LYS A 250 -7.64 26.39 18.16
C LYS A 250 -8.82 26.47 17.19
N ASN A 251 -8.67 27.21 16.10
CA ASN A 251 -9.75 27.45 15.15
C ASN A 251 -9.77 26.43 14.00
N SER A 252 -10.82 26.48 13.18
CA SER A 252 -10.94 25.70 11.95
C SER A 252 -9.75 25.97 11.02
N PRO A 253 -9.15 24.93 10.39
CA PRO A 253 -9.68 23.57 10.24
C PRO A 253 -9.34 22.59 11.37
N PHE A 254 -8.42 22.92 12.27
CA PHE A 254 -7.89 21.96 13.25
C PHE A 254 -8.80 21.75 14.46
N ASN A 255 -9.41 22.83 14.97
CA ASN A 255 -10.27 22.82 16.16
C ASN A 255 -9.59 22.14 17.39
N TYR A 256 -8.30 22.41 17.60
CA TYR A 256 -7.49 21.71 18.59
C TYR A 256 -7.41 22.46 19.93
N ASP A 257 -7.94 21.82 20.97
CA ASP A 257 -8.03 22.38 22.34
C ASP A 257 -6.86 21.96 23.25
N GLY A 258 -5.94 21.10 22.77
CA GLY A 258 -4.88 20.53 23.61
C GLY A 258 -3.89 21.57 24.16
N MET A 259 -3.90 22.78 23.59
CA MET A 259 -3.09 23.91 24.06
C MET A 259 -3.86 24.89 24.96
N ASP A 260 -5.08 24.56 25.42
CA ASP A 260 -5.92 25.38 26.33
C ASP A 260 -5.39 25.36 27.78
N TYR A 261 -4.12 25.66 27.96
CA TYR A 261 -3.52 25.89 29.26
C TYR A 261 -2.66 27.15 29.23
N ARG A 262 -2.36 27.67 30.41
CA ARG A 262 -1.51 28.86 30.52
C ARG A 262 -0.03 28.47 30.46
N MET A 263 0.55 28.54 29.27
CA MET A 263 1.97 28.32 28.98
C MET A 263 2.84 29.40 29.64
N ASP A 264 3.93 28.98 30.26
CA ASP A 264 4.98 29.92 30.71
C ASP A 264 5.94 30.18 29.55
N ALA A 265 6.16 31.46 29.24
CA ALA A 265 7.12 31.89 28.23
C ALA A 265 8.25 32.70 28.89
N PHE A 266 9.47 32.16 28.86
CA PHE A 266 10.63 32.76 29.51
C PHE A 266 11.39 33.62 28.51
N ILE A 267 11.55 34.91 28.83
CA ILE A 267 12.29 35.86 27.99
C ILE A 267 13.58 36.29 28.68
N ASN A 268 14.54 36.81 27.89
CA ASN A 268 15.79 37.35 28.38
C ASN A 268 16.60 36.39 29.28
N GLN A 269 16.68 35.10 28.91
CA GLN A 269 17.30 34.06 29.76
C GLN A 269 18.84 34.05 29.76
N GLY A 270 19.48 35.00 29.09
CA GLY A 270 20.94 35.07 28.97
C GLY A 270 21.43 34.49 27.65
N SER A 271 22.73 34.69 27.37
CA SER A 271 23.35 34.34 26.09
C SER A 271 23.67 32.84 25.91
N SER A 272 23.38 31.99 26.90
CA SER A 272 23.59 30.54 26.83
C SER A 272 22.38 29.77 26.30
N TYR A 273 21.23 30.42 26.16
CA TYR A 273 19.97 29.82 25.72
C TYR A 273 19.62 30.31 24.32
N ASN A 274 19.19 29.44 23.40
CA ASN A 274 18.59 29.86 22.13
C ASN A 274 17.06 29.99 22.31
N GLY A 275 16.26 29.68 21.27
CA GLY A 275 14.89 29.21 21.45
C GLY A 275 14.86 27.79 22.05
N TRP A 276 13.85 27.48 22.86
CA TRP A 276 13.60 26.12 23.34
C TRP A 276 12.14 25.92 23.76
N ALA A 277 11.72 24.66 23.77
CA ALA A 277 10.45 24.15 24.27
C ALA A 277 10.66 22.92 25.17
N ASP A 278 9.78 22.68 26.14
CA ASP A 278 9.90 21.55 27.10
C ASP A 278 8.66 20.63 27.19
N GLY A 279 7.72 20.81 26.27
CA GLY A 279 6.40 20.18 26.25
C GLY A 279 5.31 21.04 26.88
N ASN A 280 5.63 22.00 27.76
CA ASN A 280 4.64 22.83 28.46
C ASN A 280 4.98 24.33 28.52
N SER A 281 6.23 24.69 28.23
CA SER A 281 6.77 26.04 28.30
C SER A 281 7.67 26.29 27.09
N ILE A 282 7.90 27.55 26.81
CA ILE A 282 8.86 28.00 25.79
C ILE A 282 9.81 29.03 26.39
N GLY A 283 10.98 29.20 25.82
CA GLY A 283 11.88 30.27 26.23
C GLY A 283 12.83 30.76 25.15
N PHE A 284 13.38 31.94 25.41
CA PHE A 284 14.15 32.71 24.44
C PHE A 284 15.40 33.35 25.07
N GLY A 285 16.51 33.17 24.37
CA GLY A 285 17.82 33.74 24.66
C GLY A 285 17.92 35.26 24.55
N SER A 286 19.09 35.77 24.95
CA SER A 286 19.44 37.19 24.84
C SER A 286 20.84 37.43 24.25
N GLN A 287 21.24 36.62 23.26
CA GLN A 287 22.51 36.75 22.56
C GLN A 287 22.57 38.07 21.78
N TYR A 288 23.75 38.67 21.76
CA TYR A 288 23.97 39.88 20.97
C TYR A 288 23.88 39.56 19.47
N GLY A 289 22.97 40.24 18.77
CA GLY A 289 22.76 40.06 17.33
C GLY A 289 21.85 38.89 16.94
N GLN A 290 21.27 38.16 17.91
CA GLN A 290 20.26 37.13 17.65
C GLN A 290 19.03 37.40 18.52
N TYR A 291 17.98 37.93 17.89
CA TYR A 291 16.79 38.40 18.59
C TYR A 291 15.69 37.33 18.62
N TRP A 292 15.94 36.22 19.31
CA TRP A 292 15.06 35.04 19.35
C TRP A 292 13.59 35.37 19.66
N ALA A 293 13.33 36.22 20.67
CA ALA A 293 11.97 36.61 21.06
C ALA A 293 11.27 37.57 20.06
N ARG A 294 12.03 38.16 19.12
CA ARG A 294 11.53 39.13 18.13
C ARG A 294 11.25 38.52 16.76
N SER A 295 11.58 37.24 16.58
CA SER A 295 11.34 36.49 15.35
C SER A 295 10.04 35.69 15.51
N SER A 296 9.02 35.99 14.73
CA SER A 296 7.69 35.35 14.89
C SER A 296 7.76 33.84 14.61
N ASP A 297 8.50 33.47 13.57
CA ASP A 297 8.81 32.11 13.13
C ASP A 297 9.48 31.27 14.23
N VAL A 298 10.40 31.85 15.02
CA VAL A 298 11.01 31.19 16.19
C VAL A 298 9.96 30.99 17.27
N VAL A 299 9.11 31.99 17.56
CA VAL A 299 8.03 31.84 18.55
C VAL A 299 7.05 30.74 18.15
N TYR A 300 6.68 30.68 16.86
CA TYR A 300 5.80 29.66 16.30
C TYR A 300 6.41 28.27 16.33
N HIS A 301 7.69 28.15 15.99
CA HIS A 301 8.45 26.90 16.03
C HIS A 301 8.47 26.31 17.45
N GLU A 302 8.88 27.09 18.45
CA GLU A 302 8.94 26.60 19.84
C GLU A 302 7.55 26.25 20.40
N TYR A 303 6.52 27.02 20.02
CA TYR A 303 5.14 26.69 20.41
C TYR A 303 4.68 25.37 19.78
N THR A 304 5.05 25.13 18.52
CA THR A 304 4.65 23.94 17.77
C THR A 304 5.25 22.66 18.33
N HIS A 305 6.48 22.68 18.84
CA HIS A 305 7.04 21.55 19.60
C HIS A 305 6.12 21.10 20.74
N ASN A 306 5.59 22.05 21.53
CA ASN A 306 4.65 21.74 22.60
C ASN A 306 3.32 21.22 22.04
N THR A 307 2.83 21.77 20.92
CA THR A 307 1.65 21.25 20.22
C THR A 307 1.82 19.77 19.85
N ILE A 308 2.92 19.42 19.19
CA ILE A 308 3.23 18.04 18.79
C ILE A 308 3.38 17.13 20.02
N TYR A 309 4.06 17.60 21.06
CA TYR A 309 4.20 16.86 22.33
C TYR A 309 2.84 16.47 22.93
N HIS A 310 1.87 17.39 22.91
CA HIS A 310 0.51 17.10 23.41
C HIS A 310 -0.29 16.20 22.45
N LEU A 311 -0.13 16.35 21.13
CA LEU A 311 -0.73 15.45 20.13
C LEU A 311 -0.29 13.99 20.35
N TYR A 312 0.96 13.79 20.75
CA TYR A 312 1.57 12.48 21.04
C TYR A 312 1.36 12.04 22.51
N GLY A 313 0.32 12.55 23.17
CA GLY A 313 -0.09 12.09 24.50
C GLY A 313 0.82 12.57 25.63
N ASN A 314 1.38 13.78 25.51
CA ASN A 314 2.43 14.31 26.39
C ASN A 314 3.73 13.52 26.26
N ASN A 315 4.13 13.24 25.02
CA ASN A 315 5.37 12.56 24.71
C ASN A 315 5.99 13.12 23.43
N TRP A 316 7.30 13.02 23.28
CA TRP A 316 7.99 13.48 22.09
C TRP A 316 7.84 12.45 20.95
N ILE A 317 7.65 12.93 19.72
CA ILE A 317 7.61 12.11 18.49
C ILE A 317 8.93 11.36 18.22
N GLY A 318 10.06 11.86 18.73
CA GLY A 318 11.36 11.19 18.71
C GLY A 318 12.05 11.32 20.06
N ASP A 319 13.20 10.65 20.23
CA ASP A 319 14.03 10.90 21.41
C ASP A 319 14.69 12.30 21.27
N PRO A 320 14.32 13.29 22.11
CA PRO A 320 14.86 14.64 22.01
C PRO A 320 16.39 14.67 22.25
N ASN A 321 16.95 13.63 22.87
CA ASN A 321 18.39 13.49 23.09
C ASN A 321 19.13 12.81 21.94
N ASN A 322 18.41 12.19 21.00
CA ASN A 322 19.00 11.56 19.83
C ASN A 322 18.78 12.41 18.58
N TRP A 323 19.83 13.10 18.16
CA TRP A 323 19.77 14.08 17.09
C TRP A 323 19.83 13.48 15.68
N TYR A 324 19.89 12.15 15.54
CA TYR A 324 20.12 11.48 14.24
C TYR A 324 18.97 10.56 13.83
N THR A 325 17.79 10.71 14.44
CA THR A 325 16.61 9.91 14.11
C THR A 325 15.63 10.70 13.24
N GLN A 326 14.84 9.98 12.43
CA GLN A 326 13.77 10.59 11.65
C GLN A 326 12.72 11.23 12.57
N GLY A 327 12.31 10.58 13.66
CA GLY A 327 11.37 11.17 14.63
C GLY A 327 11.83 12.53 15.17
N SER A 328 13.10 12.68 15.54
CA SER A 328 13.61 13.98 16.01
C SER A 328 13.72 15.03 14.89
N ALA A 329 13.95 14.60 13.65
CA ALA A 329 13.91 15.48 12.48
C ALA A 329 12.47 15.88 12.11
N MET A 330 11.48 15.01 12.34
CA MET A 330 10.06 15.28 12.18
C MET A 330 9.58 16.36 13.15
N ASP A 331 9.95 16.26 14.43
CA ASP A 331 9.61 17.27 15.43
C ASP A 331 10.03 18.69 14.99
N GLU A 332 11.29 18.85 14.60
CA GLU A 332 11.85 20.10 14.07
C GLU A 332 11.20 20.50 12.74
N GLY A 333 10.97 19.53 11.84
CA GLY A 333 10.47 19.79 10.49
C GLY A 333 9.01 20.26 10.48
N PHE A 334 8.18 19.71 11.36
CA PHE A 334 6.81 20.19 11.53
C PHE A 334 6.75 21.52 12.27
N ALA A 335 7.63 21.74 13.25
CA ALA A 335 7.78 23.04 13.89
C ALA A 335 8.16 24.14 12.88
N ASP A 336 9.10 23.84 11.98
CA ASP A 336 9.44 24.71 10.85
C ASP A 336 8.23 24.89 9.91
N PHE A 337 7.58 23.79 9.48
CA PHE A 337 6.47 23.84 8.52
C PHE A 337 5.31 24.74 9.00
N PHE A 338 4.87 24.61 10.24
CA PHE A 338 3.78 25.44 10.76
C PHE A 338 4.20 26.90 10.97
N ALA A 339 5.44 27.15 11.41
CA ALA A 339 5.97 28.51 11.53
C ALA A 339 6.02 29.21 10.16
N CYS A 340 6.65 28.57 9.16
CA CYS A 340 6.70 28.99 7.77
C CYS A 340 5.30 29.21 7.18
N THR A 341 4.37 28.32 7.50
CA THR A 341 2.98 28.41 7.03
C THR A 341 2.25 29.64 7.55
N ILE A 342 2.42 29.99 8.82
CA ILE A 342 1.76 31.17 9.43
C ILE A 342 2.32 32.47 8.84
N ASN A 343 3.63 32.54 8.61
CA ASN A 343 4.27 33.69 7.99
C ASN A 343 4.10 33.74 6.47
N ASN A 344 3.77 32.61 5.85
CA ASN A 344 3.79 32.44 4.39
C ASN A 344 5.20 32.76 3.82
N ASP A 345 6.24 32.30 4.51
CA ASP A 345 7.65 32.31 4.11
C ASP A 345 8.18 30.88 4.19
N HIS A 346 8.93 30.45 3.18
CA HIS A 346 9.53 29.11 3.14
C HIS A 346 10.83 29.01 3.96
N ILE A 347 11.31 30.12 4.51
CA ILE A 347 12.54 30.19 5.29
C ILE A 347 12.20 30.31 6.78
N GLN A 348 12.88 29.50 7.60
CA GLN A 348 12.81 29.54 9.06
C GLN A 348 14.14 30.06 9.62
N GLY A 349 14.09 31.02 10.53
CA GLY A 349 15.19 31.41 11.42
C GLY A 349 16.26 32.29 10.77
N GLU A 350 15.97 32.91 9.65
CA GLU A 350 16.85 33.83 8.93
C GLU A 350 17.20 35.08 9.75
N SER A 351 16.25 35.64 10.51
CA SER A 351 16.50 36.84 11.32
C SER A 351 17.40 36.59 12.55
N VAL A 352 17.60 35.31 12.92
CA VAL A 352 18.40 34.88 14.09
C VAL A 352 19.66 34.08 13.70
N GLY A 353 19.89 33.87 12.40
CA GLY A 353 21.10 33.22 11.89
C GLY A 353 21.10 31.69 11.95
N VAL A 354 19.92 31.05 12.00
CA VAL A 354 19.74 29.59 11.90
C VAL A 354 18.83 29.20 10.73
N SER A 355 19.02 29.90 9.61
CA SER A 355 18.18 29.78 8.40
C SER A 355 18.07 28.34 7.88
N ARG A 356 16.84 27.87 7.71
CA ARG A 356 16.48 26.59 7.08
C ARG A 356 15.42 26.84 6.02
N ASP A 357 15.68 26.37 4.81
CA ASP A 357 14.82 26.58 3.65
C ASP A 357 13.99 25.32 3.36
N LEU A 358 12.65 25.44 3.43
CA LEU A 358 11.71 24.37 3.13
C LEU A 358 11.43 24.23 1.62
N ASN A 359 11.82 25.20 0.78
CA ASN A 359 11.73 25.07 -0.68
C ASN A 359 12.97 24.33 -1.21
N ASN A 360 12.99 23.01 -1.05
CA ASN A 360 14.13 22.16 -1.36
C ASN A 360 13.69 20.77 -1.85
N ILE A 361 14.64 19.96 -2.31
CA ILE A 361 14.42 18.56 -2.73
C ILE A 361 15.39 17.61 -2.01
N LEU A 362 15.71 17.92 -0.74
CA LEU A 362 16.65 17.14 0.06
C LEU A 362 16.08 15.76 0.37
N GLU A 363 16.99 14.79 0.51
CA GLU A 363 16.69 13.41 0.86
C GLU A 363 17.23 13.14 2.28
N TRP A 364 16.67 12.14 2.96
CA TRP A 364 17.16 11.72 4.27
C TRP A 364 18.65 11.34 4.23
N ASP A 365 19.49 12.02 5.04
CA ASP A 365 20.90 11.69 5.21
C ASP A 365 21.17 11.25 6.66
N PRO A 366 21.41 9.95 6.92
CA PRO A 366 21.63 9.44 8.27
C PRO A 366 22.93 9.95 8.93
N SER A 367 23.83 10.61 8.18
CA SER A 367 25.04 11.24 8.72
C SER A 367 24.78 12.65 9.26
N GLU A 368 23.66 13.25 8.87
CA GLU A 368 23.26 14.60 9.25
C GLU A 368 22.32 14.60 10.44
N ASN A 369 22.29 15.70 11.19
CA ASN A 369 21.47 15.81 12.39
C ASN A 369 20.04 16.29 12.08
N LYS A 370 19.20 16.33 13.11
CA LYS A 370 17.78 16.72 13.03
C LYS A 370 17.58 18.12 12.44
N TYR A 371 18.47 19.08 12.69
CA TYR A 371 18.37 20.45 12.16
C TYR A 371 18.69 20.53 10.67
N TYR A 372 19.48 19.59 10.15
CA TYR A 372 19.68 19.46 8.71
C TYR A 372 18.51 18.71 8.07
N ASN A 373 18.16 17.55 8.63
CA ASN A 373 17.19 16.61 8.07
C ASN A 373 15.72 17.04 8.24
N CYS A 374 15.42 18.00 9.13
CA CYS A 374 14.07 18.54 9.28
C CYS A 374 13.52 19.13 7.97
N ARG A 375 14.41 19.65 7.11
CA ARG A 375 14.09 20.21 5.79
C ARG A 375 13.59 19.17 4.79
N VAL A 376 13.82 17.88 5.03
CA VAL A 376 13.33 16.80 4.17
C VAL A 376 11.81 16.68 4.35
N ILE A 377 11.35 16.47 5.59
CA ILE A 377 9.92 16.31 5.87
C ILE A 377 9.17 17.65 5.83
N GLY A 378 9.77 18.72 6.37
CA GLY A 378 9.21 20.07 6.26
C GLY A 378 9.14 20.55 4.80
N GLY A 379 10.14 20.18 3.99
CA GLY A 379 10.15 20.44 2.55
C GLY A 379 9.07 19.66 1.81
N ALA A 380 8.87 18.38 2.13
CA ALA A 380 7.80 17.59 1.52
C ALA A 380 6.41 18.18 1.81
N CYS A 381 6.16 18.63 3.04
CA CYS A 381 4.93 19.34 3.39
C CYS A 381 4.82 20.69 2.66
N TRP A 382 5.93 21.41 2.47
CA TRP A 382 5.96 22.68 1.73
C TRP A 382 5.70 22.50 0.23
N ASP A 383 6.30 21.49 -0.39
CA ASP A 383 6.07 21.12 -1.79
C ASP A 383 4.62 20.72 -2.05
N LEU A 384 4.01 19.96 -1.13
CA LEU A 384 2.59 19.65 -1.19
C LEU A 384 1.73 20.91 -1.09
N ARG A 385 2.08 21.81 -0.16
CA ARG A 385 1.41 23.11 0.02
C ARG A 385 1.44 23.96 -1.25
N GLU A 386 2.54 23.99 -1.98
CA GLU A 386 2.62 24.73 -3.25
C GLU A 386 1.76 24.10 -4.35
N GLN A 387 1.48 22.79 -4.27
CA GLN A 387 0.65 22.08 -5.24
C GLN A 387 -0.86 22.20 -4.97
N ILE A 388 -1.30 22.07 -3.71
CA ILE A 388 -2.73 21.98 -3.35
C ILE A 388 -3.21 23.10 -2.43
N GLY A 389 -2.31 24.02 -2.04
CA GLY A 389 -2.61 25.17 -1.20
C GLY A 389 -2.51 24.90 0.30
N SER A 390 -2.30 25.96 1.07
CA SER A 390 -2.07 25.90 2.53
C SER A 390 -3.27 25.38 3.31
N SER A 391 -4.50 25.80 2.99
CA SER A 391 -5.68 25.38 3.76
C SER A 391 -5.88 23.87 3.77
N ILE A 392 -5.64 23.19 2.64
CA ILE A 392 -5.82 21.75 2.50
C ILE A 392 -4.62 21.03 3.13
N THR A 393 -3.41 21.41 2.73
CA THR A 393 -2.18 20.78 3.20
C THR A 393 -2.03 20.85 4.71
N ASN A 394 -2.30 22.02 5.31
CA ASN A 394 -2.21 22.20 6.74
C ASN A 394 -3.12 21.21 7.47
N LYS A 395 -4.38 21.08 7.01
CA LYS A 395 -5.35 20.16 7.60
C LYS A 395 -4.86 18.72 7.51
N ILE A 396 -4.43 18.26 6.33
CA ILE A 396 -3.94 16.89 6.13
C ILE A 396 -2.73 16.61 7.04
N VAL A 397 -1.74 17.52 7.07
CA VAL A 397 -0.54 17.38 7.93
C VAL A 397 -0.93 17.30 9.40
N PHE A 398 -1.84 18.15 9.86
CA PHE A 398 -2.26 18.17 11.26
C PHE A 398 -3.11 16.95 11.63
N ASP A 399 -3.95 16.46 10.72
CA ASP A 399 -4.76 15.24 10.92
C ASP A 399 -3.86 14.00 10.92
N ALA A 400 -2.86 13.92 10.04
CA ALA A 400 -1.86 12.85 10.00
C ALA A 400 -1.06 12.75 11.31
N LEU A 401 -0.73 13.90 11.93
CA LEU A 401 -0.08 13.95 13.25
C LEU A 401 -0.97 13.42 14.39
N GLN A 402 -2.30 13.50 14.24
CA GLN A 402 -3.27 13.06 15.26
C GLN A 402 -3.60 11.56 15.21
N MET A 403 -3.26 10.87 14.14
CA MET A 403 -3.68 9.49 13.93
C MET A 403 -3.13 8.52 14.98
N GLN A 404 -3.95 7.53 15.33
CA GLN A 404 -3.59 6.37 16.15
C GLN A 404 -3.58 5.15 15.22
N HIS A 405 -2.47 4.50 14.88
CA HIS A 405 -1.08 4.52 15.35
C HIS A 405 -0.27 5.77 14.97
N HIS A 406 0.51 6.31 15.91
CA HIS A 406 1.37 7.48 15.68
C HIS A 406 2.55 7.17 14.75
N ALA A 407 2.94 8.16 13.95
CA ALA A 407 4.11 8.08 13.08
C ALA A 407 5.41 8.42 13.83
N TYR A 408 6.44 7.59 13.70
CA TYR A 408 7.75 7.81 14.33
C TYR A 408 8.90 7.89 13.32
N ASN A 409 8.58 7.78 12.04
CA ASN A 409 9.50 7.83 10.91
C ASN A 409 8.80 8.46 9.69
N PHE A 410 9.55 8.80 8.65
CA PHE A 410 9.01 9.52 7.49
C PHE A 410 7.98 8.69 6.69
N ALA A 411 8.20 7.37 6.57
CA ALA A 411 7.30 6.47 5.84
C ALA A 411 5.95 6.33 6.55
N ASP A 412 5.96 6.12 7.88
CA ASP A 412 4.73 6.07 8.70
C ASP A 412 3.93 7.36 8.56
N PHE A 413 4.61 8.51 8.48
CA PHE A 413 3.94 9.80 8.33
C PHE A 413 3.33 9.98 6.95
N LEU A 414 4.00 9.53 5.89
CA LEU A 414 3.42 9.50 4.54
C LEU A 414 2.16 8.62 4.52
N ASP A 415 2.19 7.45 5.16
CA ASP A 415 1.02 6.58 5.26
C ASP A 415 -0.13 7.25 6.02
N ASN A 416 0.17 7.91 7.15
CA ASN A 416 -0.83 8.70 7.88
C ASN A 416 -1.35 9.88 7.05
N MET A 417 -0.53 10.53 6.22
CA MET A 417 -0.96 11.59 5.32
C MET A 417 -1.98 11.10 4.30
N ILE A 418 -1.71 9.97 3.64
CA ILE A 418 -2.62 9.34 2.68
C ILE A 418 -3.95 8.98 3.37
N LEU A 419 -3.90 8.43 4.58
CA LEU A 419 -5.11 8.07 5.33
C LEU A 419 -5.87 9.29 5.88
N ALA A 420 -5.18 10.37 6.24
CA ALA A 420 -5.80 11.61 6.71
C ALA A 420 -6.50 12.39 5.57
N ASP A 421 -6.04 12.15 4.36
CA ASP A 421 -6.59 12.70 3.13
C ASP A 421 -7.81 11.91 2.63
N ASP A 422 -7.93 10.62 2.98
CA ASP A 422 -9.12 9.77 2.77
C ASP A 422 -10.33 10.25 3.60
N ASP A 423 -11.12 11.18 3.05
CA ASP A 423 -12.31 11.76 3.68
C ASP A 423 -13.60 11.64 2.87
N ASP A 424 -13.59 10.94 1.72
CA ASP A 424 -14.73 10.83 0.82
C ASP A 424 -15.59 9.58 1.08
N ASP A 425 -14.98 8.44 1.43
CA ASP A 425 -15.70 7.21 1.76
C ASP A 425 -15.04 6.29 2.80
N GLY A 426 -13.84 6.62 3.29
CA GLY A 426 -13.12 5.84 4.30
C GLY A 426 -12.59 4.50 3.78
N ASN A 427 -12.36 4.41 2.47
CA ASN A 427 -11.84 3.24 1.79
C ASN A 427 -10.64 3.61 0.91
N VAL A 428 -9.49 3.89 1.52
CA VAL A 428 -8.18 4.14 0.88
C VAL A 428 -7.84 3.23 -0.33
N TYR A 429 -8.37 2.01 -0.41
CA TYR A 429 -8.18 1.12 -1.57
C TYR A 429 -8.85 1.61 -2.87
N ASN A 430 -9.71 2.62 -2.81
CA ASN A 430 -10.32 3.26 -3.98
C ASN A 430 -9.62 4.59 -4.40
N GLY A 431 -8.48 4.90 -3.76
CA GLY A 431 -7.72 6.15 -3.96
C GLY A 431 -8.06 7.19 -2.91
N THR A 432 -7.31 8.30 -2.89
CA THR A 432 -7.60 9.42 -1.99
C THR A 432 -7.52 10.75 -2.76
N PRO A 433 -8.22 11.80 -2.33
CA PRO A 433 -8.14 13.11 -2.98
C PRO A 433 -6.69 13.65 -2.94
N HIS A 434 -5.99 13.85 -4.04
CA HIS A 434 -4.60 14.36 -4.03
C HIS A 434 -3.49 13.32 -3.73
N ASP A 435 -3.79 12.02 -3.77
CA ASP A 435 -2.79 10.94 -3.73
C ASP A 435 -1.60 11.17 -4.69
N ASP A 436 -1.89 11.63 -5.92
CA ASP A 436 -0.90 12.01 -6.94
C ASP A 436 0.06 13.11 -6.46
N GLN A 437 -0.44 14.18 -5.83
CA GLN A 437 0.36 15.32 -5.36
C GLN A 437 1.16 14.97 -4.10
N ILE A 438 0.56 14.19 -3.19
CA ILE A 438 1.25 13.67 -2.00
C ILE A 438 2.41 12.78 -2.43
N CYS A 439 2.17 11.80 -3.32
CA CYS A 439 3.24 10.96 -3.85
C CYS A 439 4.31 11.78 -4.59
N ASP A 440 3.93 12.84 -5.32
CA ASP A 440 4.91 13.68 -6.00
C ASP A 440 5.83 14.43 -5.03
N ALA A 441 5.27 15.06 -3.99
CA ALA A 441 6.05 15.77 -2.99
C ALA A 441 6.95 14.78 -2.20
N PHE A 442 6.39 13.70 -1.68
CA PHE A 442 7.13 12.82 -0.78
C PHE A 442 8.07 11.87 -1.52
N ILE A 443 7.57 11.13 -2.52
CA ILE A 443 8.33 10.08 -3.21
C ILE A 443 9.27 10.68 -4.26
N ASN A 444 8.76 11.56 -5.14
CA ASN A 444 9.60 12.11 -6.21
C ASN A 444 10.55 13.18 -5.69
N ASN A 445 10.09 14.18 -4.95
CA ASN A 445 10.97 15.28 -4.55
C ASN A 445 11.89 14.90 -3.39
N HIS A 446 11.41 14.12 -2.42
CA HIS A 446 12.14 13.85 -1.18
C HIS A 446 12.57 12.38 -0.95
N LYS A 447 12.21 11.45 -1.83
CA LYS A 447 12.46 9.99 -1.66
C LYS A 447 11.98 9.44 -0.32
N ILE A 448 10.78 9.83 0.08
CA ILE A 448 10.06 9.22 1.19
C ILE A 448 9.02 8.30 0.57
N ASP A 449 9.24 6.99 0.65
CA ASP A 449 8.30 5.94 0.24
C ASP A 449 7.74 5.19 1.46
N GLY A 450 6.46 4.85 1.37
CA GLY A 450 5.70 4.17 2.41
C GLY A 450 4.85 3.05 1.82
N THR A 451 3.85 2.59 2.56
CA THR A 451 2.99 1.48 2.17
C THR A 451 2.17 1.81 0.92
N TYR A 452 1.72 3.05 0.75
CA TYR A 452 0.79 3.42 -0.32
C TYR A 452 1.49 4.07 -1.52
N LEU A 453 1.06 3.70 -2.73
CA LEU A 453 1.62 4.24 -3.96
C LEU A 453 0.54 4.61 -4.99
N ALA A 454 0.65 5.83 -5.53
CA ALA A 454 -0.21 6.36 -6.58
C ALA A 454 0.55 7.30 -7.52
N GLY A 455 -0.10 7.71 -8.61
CA GLY A 455 0.39 8.76 -9.48
C GLY A 455 1.65 8.45 -10.28
N LYS A 456 2.48 9.48 -10.47
CA LYS A 456 3.63 9.40 -11.38
C LYS A 456 4.92 9.14 -10.62
N ILE A 457 5.73 8.23 -11.14
CA ILE A 457 7.13 8.06 -10.73
C ILE A 457 8.02 8.79 -11.73
N LYS A 458 8.67 9.86 -11.28
CA LYS A 458 9.43 10.82 -12.11
C LYS A 458 10.94 10.67 -12.01
N ARG A 459 11.42 9.75 -11.17
CA ARG A 459 12.83 9.47 -10.93
C ARG A 459 13.03 8.00 -10.58
N ASP A 460 14.29 7.59 -10.50
CA ASP A 460 14.62 6.25 -10.03
C ASP A 460 14.22 6.08 -8.56
N ILE A 461 13.41 5.05 -8.29
CA ILE A 461 13.00 4.63 -6.94
C ILE A 461 13.19 3.13 -6.78
N THR A 462 13.41 2.69 -5.54
CA THR A 462 13.55 1.27 -5.18
C THR A 462 12.56 0.95 -4.09
N ILE A 463 11.64 0.03 -4.35
CA ILE A 463 10.71 -0.52 -3.37
C ILE A 463 11.31 -1.80 -2.81
N ASP A 464 11.50 -1.83 -1.50
CA ASP A 464 12.08 -2.96 -0.75
C ASP A 464 11.16 -3.51 0.36
N HIS A 465 9.92 -3.02 0.40
CA HIS A 465 8.90 -3.35 1.37
C HIS A 465 7.55 -3.63 0.67
N PHE A 466 6.56 -4.04 1.45
CA PHE A 466 5.20 -4.28 0.98
C PHE A 466 4.53 -2.97 0.55
N VAL A 467 3.89 -2.97 -0.63
CA VAL A 467 3.23 -1.76 -1.18
C VAL A 467 1.81 -2.08 -1.65
N ILE A 468 0.91 -1.13 -1.42
CA ILE A 468 -0.47 -1.10 -1.91
C ILE A 468 -0.62 0.03 -2.94
N ILE A 469 -0.99 -0.34 -4.16
CA ILE A 469 -1.35 0.55 -5.24
C ILE A 469 -2.80 1.01 -5.02
N ILE A 470 -2.97 2.28 -4.66
CA ILE A 470 -4.28 2.90 -4.38
C ILE A 470 -4.80 3.79 -5.51
N GLY A 471 -3.95 4.07 -6.50
CA GLY A 471 -4.29 4.82 -7.71
C GLY A 471 -3.54 4.27 -8.93
N ASN A 472 -3.80 4.82 -10.12
CA ASN A 472 -3.00 4.42 -11.30
C ASN A 472 -1.56 4.90 -11.13
N VAL A 473 -0.60 3.97 -11.17
CA VAL A 473 0.83 4.30 -11.10
C VAL A 473 1.42 4.37 -12.49
N THR A 474 2.21 5.41 -12.76
CA THR A 474 2.85 5.65 -14.05
C THR A 474 4.34 5.92 -13.89
N VAL A 475 5.19 4.99 -14.31
CA VAL A 475 6.62 5.20 -14.44
C VAL A 475 6.89 6.00 -15.71
N THR A 476 7.36 7.24 -15.54
CA THR A 476 7.53 8.19 -16.64
C THR A 476 8.87 8.01 -17.35
N SER A 477 9.04 8.67 -18.50
CA SER A 477 10.26 8.57 -19.30
C SER A 477 11.49 9.03 -18.51
N GLY A 478 12.55 8.21 -18.50
CA GLY A 478 13.78 8.48 -17.75
C GLY A 478 13.77 7.99 -16.30
N ALA A 479 12.65 7.49 -15.79
CA ALA A 479 12.54 6.92 -14.45
C ALA A 479 12.59 5.38 -14.45
N THR A 480 13.18 4.81 -13.41
CA THR A 480 13.25 3.36 -13.17
C THR A 480 12.55 3.01 -11.85
N LEU A 481 11.55 2.14 -11.91
CA LEU A 481 10.98 1.49 -10.73
C LEU A 481 11.69 0.16 -10.49
N THR A 482 12.46 0.07 -9.41
CA THR A 482 13.12 -1.18 -8.98
C THR A 482 12.32 -1.81 -7.85
N ILE A 483 12.03 -3.10 -7.93
CA ILE A 483 11.33 -3.85 -6.89
C ILE A 483 12.25 -4.98 -6.40
N GLN A 484 12.57 -4.99 -5.10
CA GLN A 484 13.50 -5.95 -4.51
C GLN A 484 12.87 -7.35 -4.33
N PRO A 485 13.69 -8.41 -4.22
CA PRO A 485 13.21 -9.77 -3.95
C PRO A 485 12.30 -9.86 -2.71
N GLY A 486 11.22 -10.64 -2.81
CA GLY A 486 10.28 -10.88 -1.72
C GLY A 486 9.22 -9.80 -1.52
N VAL A 487 9.30 -8.69 -2.25
CA VAL A 487 8.29 -7.63 -2.20
C VAL A 487 6.95 -8.13 -2.74
N THR A 488 5.88 -7.74 -2.06
CA THR A 488 4.51 -7.92 -2.53
C THR A 488 3.91 -6.56 -2.87
N VAL A 489 3.43 -6.44 -4.11
CA VAL A 489 2.70 -5.29 -4.64
C VAL A 489 1.23 -5.68 -4.77
N GLU A 490 0.41 -5.11 -3.90
CA GLU A 490 -1.05 -5.31 -3.92
C GLU A 490 -1.75 -4.18 -4.65
N PHE A 491 -2.75 -4.49 -5.45
CA PHE A 491 -3.63 -3.50 -6.06
C PHE A 491 -4.93 -3.41 -5.26
N GLY A 492 -5.19 -2.22 -4.69
CA GLY A 492 -6.38 -1.95 -3.87
C GLY A 492 -7.69 -1.96 -4.66
N GLY A 493 -7.64 -1.51 -5.92
CA GLY A 493 -8.77 -1.44 -6.82
C GLY A 493 -8.39 -1.74 -8.27
N TYR A 494 -9.22 -1.30 -9.21
CA TYR A 494 -9.01 -1.51 -10.65
C TYR A 494 -7.96 -0.54 -11.23
N TYR A 495 -6.73 -0.61 -10.72
CA TYR A 495 -5.63 0.27 -11.10
C TYR A 495 -4.60 -0.43 -11.98
N ASN A 496 -3.88 0.39 -12.74
CA ASN A 496 -2.79 -0.06 -13.59
C ASN A 496 -1.45 0.41 -13.03
N LEU A 497 -0.42 -0.41 -13.21
CA LEU A 497 0.97 0.03 -13.15
C LEU A 497 1.46 0.15 -14.59
N THR A 498 1.67 1.37 -15.04
CA THR A 498 2.04 1.72 -16.41
C THR A 498 3.48 2.17 -16.49
N VAL A 499 4.33 1.45 -17.20
CA VAL A 499 5.65 1.92 -17.62
C VAL A 499 5.51 2.57 -18.99
N GLN A 500 5.73 3.88 -19.07
CA GLN A 500 5.68 4.63 -20.32
C GLN A 500 6.93 4.40 -21.17
N GLU A 501 6.86 4.80 -22.44
CA GLU A 501 8.01 4.75 -23.33
C GLU A 501 9.21 5.55 -22.75
N GLY A 502 10.34 4.87 -22.60
CA GLY A 502 11.55 5.41 -21.98
C GLY A 502 11.60 5.32 -20.45
N GLY A 503 10.51 4.89 -19.79
CA GLY A 503 10.53 4.44 -18.39
C GLY A 503 10.95 2.96 -18.30
N LYS A 504 11.28 2.51 -17.09
CA LYS A 504 11.72 1.11 -16.85
C LYS A 504 11.11 0.52 -15.58
N ILE A 505 10.85 -0.78 -15.61
CA ILE A 505 10.63 -1.60 -14.42
C ILE A 505 11.69 -2.71 -14.32
N ILE A 506 12.28 -2.87 -13.13
CA ILE A 506 13.21 -3.94 -12.79
C ILE A 506 12.65 -4.67 -11.57
N ALA A 507 12.05 -5.82 -11.79
CA ALA A 507 11.53 -6.71 -10.74
C ALA A 507 12.23 -8.06 -10.86
N GLU A 508 13.29 -8.24 -10.06
CA GLU A 508 14.11 -9.46 -10.08
C GLU A 508 14.02 -10.17 -8.73
N GLY A 509 13.04 -11.07 -8.59
CA GLY A 509 12.91 -11.94 -7.43
C GLY A 509 13.91 -13.10 -7.44
N THR A 510 13.82 -13.94 -6.40
CA THR A 510 14.55 -15.22 -6.33
C THR A 510 13.58 -16.37 -6.12
N GLU A 511 14.04 -17.61 -6.27
CA GLU A 511 13.21 -18.79 -6.01
C GLU A 511 12.65 -18.84 -4.57
N ASP A 512 13.46 -18.40 -3.59
CA ASP A 512 13.07 -18.34 -2.17
C ASP A 512 12.27 -17.08 -1.83
N GLN A 513 12.44 -16.00 -2.61
CA GLN A 513 11.81 -14.70 -2.39
C GLN A 513 11.25 -14.14 -3.71
N PRO A 514 10.17 -14.74 -4.24
CA PRO A 514 9.54 -14.24 -5.44
C PRO A 514 8.87 -12.89 -5.18
N ILE A 515 8.75 -12.07 -6.24
CA ILE A 515 8.01 -10.80 -6.19
C ILE A 515 6.55 -11.07 -6.55
N TYR A 516 5.60 -10.55 -5.78
CA TYR A 516 4.17 -10.73 -6.04
C TYR A 516 3.55 -9.46 -6.60
N PHE A 517 2.76 -9.62 -7.66
CA PHE A 517 1.78 -8.63 -8.14
C PHE A 517 0.39 -9.26 -8.02
N THR A 518 -0.41 -8.78 -7.07
CA THR A 518 -1.68 -9.42 -6.70
C THR A 518 -2.73 -8.40 -6.28
N ALA A 519 -3.96 -8.84 -6.03
CA ALA A 519 -5.03 -7.97 -5.51
C ALA A 519 -4.99 -7.93 -3.99
N ALA A 520 -5.27 -6.76 -3.39
CA ALA A 520 -5.52 -6.66 -1.94
C ALA A 520 -6.74 -7.50 -1.51
N ASN A 521 -7.76 -7.56 -2.39
CA ASN A 521 -9.01 -8.30 -2.14
C ASN A 521 -9.34 -9.26 -3.29
N PRO A 522 -8.67 -10.43 -3.39
CA PRO A 522 -8.81 -11.33 -4.53
C PRO A 522 -10.20 -11.99 -4.57
N SER A 523 -11.03 -11.56 -5.54
CA SER A 523 -12.39 -12.10 -5.75
C SER A 523 -12.54 -12.91 -7.04
N GLY A 524 -11.52 -12.88 -7.91
CA GLY A 524 -11.48 -13.57 -9.20
C GLY A 524 -10.49 -12.92 -10.16
N ARG A 525 -10.54 -13.33 -11.43
CA ARG A 525 -9.84 -12.61 -12.51
C ARG A 525 -10.36 -11.18 -12.61
N ARG A 526 -9.56 -10.23 -13.10
CA ARG A 526 -9.95 -8.81 -13.26
C ARG A 526 -10.28 -8.10 -11.93
N THR A 527 -9.64 -8.50 -10.84
CA THR A 527 -9.77 -7.79 -9.57
C THR A 527 -8.99 -6.47 -9.60
N TRP A 528 -7.88 -6.44 -10.33
CA TRP A 528 -7.10 -5.23 -10.63
C TRP A 528 -6.85 -5.08 -12.13
N GLY A 529 -6.29 -3.94 -12.54
CA GLY A 529 -6.06 -3.59 -13.94
C GLY A 529 -4.91 -4.39 -14.58
N THR A 530 -3.89 -3.69 -15.05
CA THR A 530 -2.81 -4.26 -15.88
C THR A 530 -1.44 -3.78 -15.45
N LEU A 531 -0.45 -4.69 -15.44
CA LEU A 531 0.95 -4.30 -15.51
C LEU A 531 1.27 -4.00 -16.98
N PHE A 532 1.23 -2.73 -17.34
CA PHE A 532 1.34 -2.27 -18.71
C PHE A 532 2.74 -1.72 -18.96
N VAL A 533 3.50 -2.36 -19.83
CA VAL A 533 4.89 -1.99 -20.11
C VAL A 533 5.02 -1.56 -21.57
N ASN A 534 5.36 -0.29 -21.77
CA ASN A 534 5.63 0.29 -23.08
C ASN A 534 7.11 0.64 -23.21
N GLY A 535 7.82 -0.01 -24.14
CA GLY A 535 9.23 0.28 -24.40
C GLY A 535 10.16 -0.92 -24.22
N SER A 536 11.41 -0.63 -23.83
CA SER A 536 12.58 -1.51 -23.87
C SER A 536 13.26 -1.63 -22.51
N ASN A 537 14.03 -2.70 -22.31
CA ASN A 537 14.92 -2.96 -21.17
C ASN A 537 14.18 -3.09 -19.83
N ASN A 538 13.02 -3.74 -19.86
CA ASN A 538 12.24 -4.07 -18.66
C ASN A 538 12.51 -5.51 -18.24
N ILE A 539 12.63 -5.75 -16.94
CA ILE A 539 13.02 -7.06 -16.41
C ILE A 539 11.95 -7.52 -15.42
N LEU A 540 11.39 -8.70 -15.67
CA LEU A 540 10.58 -9.44 -14.71
C LEU A 540 11.19 -10.84 -14.58
N LYS A 541 11.74 -11.15 -13.40
CA LYS A 541 12.26 -12.47 -13.08
C LYS A 541 11.73 -12.97 -11.76
N GLN A 542 11.36 -14.26 -11.70
CA GLN A 542 10.83 -14.88 -10.48
C GLN A 542 9.65 -14.08 -9.88
N CYS A 543 8.79 -13.54 -10.76
CA CYS A 543 7.60 -12.80 -10.37
C CYS A 543 6.37 -13.71 -10.42
N ILE A 544 5.42 -13.49 -9.51
CA ILE A 544 4.10 -14.12 -9.50
C ILE A 544 3.06 -13.04 -9.75
N VAL A 545 2.34 -13.15 -10.86
CA VAL A 545 1.33 -12.19 -11.31
C VAL A 545 -0.03 -12.86 -11.37
N GLU A 546 -0.96 -12.39 -10.54
CA GLU A 546 -2.27 -13.02 -10.39
C GLU A 546 -3.43 -12.06 -10.18
N TYR A 547 -4.64 -12.50 -10.56
CA TYR A 547 -5.93 -11.77 -10.43
C TYR A 547 -6.08 -10.48 -11.26
N GLY A 548 -5.14 -10.16 -12.13
CA GLY A 548 -5.22 -8.99 -13.02
C GLY A 548 -6.26 -9.18 -14.13
N ASP A 549 -6.63 -8.07 -14.77
CA ASP A 549 -7.28 -8.14 -16.07
C ASP A 549 -6.27 -8.68 -17.07
N TRP A 550 -5.21 -7.92 -17.35
CA TRP A 550 -4.05 -8.46 -18.05
C TRP A 550 -2.88 -8.50 -17.08
N GLY A 551 -2.43 -9.70 -16.73
CA GLY A 551 -1.33 -9.92 -15.80
C GLY A 551 -0.11 -9.09 -16.21
N LEU A 552 0.42 -9.33 -17.42
CA LEU A 552 1.41 -8.46 -18.06
C LEU A 552 1.01 -8.14 -19.49
N LYS A 553 1.04 -6.86 -19.85
CA LYS A 553 0.93 -6.38 -21.24
C LYS A 553 2.21 -5.68 -21.66
N LEU A 554 2.90 -6.24 -22.64
CA LEU A 554 4.03 -5.62 -23.34
C LEU A 554 3.54 -5.01 -24.65
N ARG A 555 3.85 -3.73 -24.89
CA ARG A 555 3.46 -3.03 -26.12
C ARG A 555 4.59 -2.15 -26.68
N GLY A 556 4.58 -1.97 -28.00
CA GLY A 556 5.39 -0.98 -28.73
C GLY A 556 6.56 -1.63 -29.44
N SER A 557 7.02 -1.05 -30.56
CA SER A 557 8.00 -1.63 -31.49
C SER A 557 9.42 -1.21 -31.15
N PRO A 558 10.13 -1.96 -30.28
CA PRO A 558 11.46 -1.61 -29.84
C PRO A 558 12.40 -1.76 -31.03
N SER A 559 13.46 -0.96 -31.09
CA SER A 559 14.58 -1.24 -32.00
C SER A 559 15.02 -2.71 -31.86
N PRO A 560 15.44 -3.42 -32.93
CA PRO A 560 15.82 -4.83 -32.82
C PRO A 560 16.84 -5.02 -31.69
N ALA A 561 16.46 -5.83 -30.69
CA ALA A 561 16.93 -5.89 -29.29
C ALA A 561 16.18 -4.97 -28.31
N SER A 562 14.95 -5.33 -27.94
CA SER A 562 14.19 -4.63 -26.90
C SER A 562 14.84 -4.70 -25.53
N GLY A 563 15.62 -5.74 -25.23
CA GLY A 563 16.15 -6.02 -23.89
C GLY A 563 15.07 -6.34 -22.85
N ASN A 564 13.81 -6.53 -23.24
CA ASN A 564 12.74 -6.96 -22.33
C ASN A 564 12.91 -8.45 -22.00
N VAL A 565 12.87 -8.79 -20.71
CA VAL A 565 13.06 -10.17 -20.22
C VAL A 565 11.91 -10.55 -19.31
N VAL A 566 11.26 -11.67 -19.61
CA VAL A 566 10.29 -12.33 -18.74
C VAL A 566 10.77 -13.75 -18.47
N GLU A 567 11.29 -14.00 -17.28
CA GLU A 567 11.99 -15.25 -16.98
C GLU A 567 11.59 -15.86 -15.63
N ASN A 568 11.34 -17.18 -15.60
CA ASN A 568 10.97 -17.90 -14.37
C ASN A 568 9.73 -17.31 -13.67
N CYS A 569 8.82 -16.68 -14.39
CA CYS A 569 7.64 -16.03 -13.84
C CYS A 569 6.42 -16.97 -13.81
N ILE A 570 5.50 -16.72 -12.90
CA ILE A 570 4.19 -17.40 -12.81
C ILE A 570 3.09 -16.39 -13.14
N PHE A 571 2.28 -16.70 -14.15
CA PHE A 571 1.08 -15.95 -14.50
C PHE A 571 -0.15 -16.83 -14.29
N ARG A 572 -0.97 -16.51 -13.28
CA ARG A 572 -2.15 -17.34 -12.99
C ARG A 572 -3.38 -16.56 -12.59
N LYS A 573 -4.56 -17.11 -12.86
CA LYS A 573 -5.84 -16.51 -12.46
C LYS A 573 -6.02 -15.07 -12.94
N ASN A 574 -5.46 -14.71 -14.09
CA ASN A 574 -5.69 -13.44 -14.78
C ASN A 574 -6.75 -13.62 -15.90
N ASP A 575 -7.37 -12.55 -16.40
CA ASP A 575 -8.15 -12.67 -17.65
C ASP A 575 -7.22 -12.93 -18.84
N GLN A 576 -6.07 -12.27 -18.91
CA GLN A 576 -4.97 -12.65 -19.79
C GLN A 576 -3.70 -12.77 -18.98
N GLY A 577 -3.00 -13.91 -19.03
CA GLY A 577 -1.74 -14.10 -18.33
C GLY A 577 -0.65 -13.18 -18.87
N LEU A 578 -0.29 -13.41 -20.13
CA LEU A 578 0.73 -12.64 -20.85
C LEU A 578 0.21 -12.16 -22.20
N ARG A 579 0.29 -10.85 -22.45
CA ARG A 579 -0.12 -10.21 -23.71
C ARG A 579 1.03 -9.42 -24.32
N ILE A 580 1.37 -9.70 -25.58
CA ILE A 580 2.50 -9.07 -26.27
C ILE A 580 1.98 -8.48 -27.59
N GLU A 581 2.11 -7.17 -27.77
CA GLU A 581 1.59 -6.44 -28.92
C GLU A 581 2.65 -5.55 -29.60
N ASN A 582 2.96 -5.85 -30.86
CA ASN A 582 3.95 -5.14 -31.67
C ASN A 582 5.31 -5.00 -30.96
N ASN A 583 5.70 -5.96 -30.13
CA ASN A 583 6.87 -5.93 -29.27
C ASN A 583 7.82 -7.10 -29.59
N THR A 584 9.06 -7.03 -29.09
CA THR A 584 9.99 -8.16 -29.10
C THR A 584 10.38 -8.50 -27.68
N VAL A 585 10.33 -9.78 -27.29
CA VAL A 585 10.57 -10.20 -25.91
C VAL A 585 10.95 -11.67 -25.85
N ASP A 586 11.85 -11.97 -24.91
CA ASP A 586 12.18 -13.33 -24.54
C ASP A 586 11.34 -13.79 -23.35
N VAL A 587 10.56 -14.85 -23.55
CA VAL A 587 9.76 -15.49 -22.49
C VAL A 587 10.36 -16.85 -22.16
N ARG A 588 10.99 -16.98 -20.99
CA ARG A 588 11.78 -18.16 -20.64
C ARG A 588 11.32 -18.79 -19.34
N ASN A 589 11.17 -20.12 -19.32
CA ASN A 589 10.94 -20.91 -18.10
C ASN A 589 9.72 -20.48 -17.26
N CYS A 590 8.72 -19.87 -17.87
CA CYS A 590 7.54 -19.36 -17.18
C CYS A 590 6.45 -20.44 -17.01
N GLN A 591 5.63 -20.32 -15.97
CA GLN A 591 4.39 -21.08 -15.82
C GLN A 591 3.19 -20.16 -16.04
N ILE A 592 2.35 -20.47 -17.02
CA ILE A 592 1.22 -19.63 -17.43
C ILE A 592 -0.03 -20.50 -17.43
N TYR A 593 -0.88 -20.34 -16.40
CA TYR A 593 -2.00 -21.27 -16.20
C TYR A 593 -3.21 -20.71 -15.45
N ASP A 594 -4.35 -21.40 -15.55
CA ASP A 594 -5.62 -20.99 -14.93
C ASP A 594 -6.05 -19.54 -15.29
N ASN A 595 -5.56 -19.00 -16.40
CA ASN A 595 -5.99 -17.71 -16.95
C ASN A 595 -7.14 -17.93 -17.94
N ARG A 596 -7.93 -16.89 -18.26
CA ARG A 596 -8.92 -17.04 -19.34
C ARG A 596 -8.20 -17.19 -20.68
N HIS A 597 -7.22 -16.35 -20.98
CA HIS A 597 -6.19 -16.58 -21.99
C HIS A 597 -4.84 -16.73 -21.31
N ASN A 598 -4.07 -17.75 -21.66
CA ASN A 598 -2.71 -17.88 -21.14
C ASN A 598 -1.77 -16.91 -21.84
N VAL A 599 -1.56 -17.04 -23.15
CA VAL A 599 -0.71 -16.16 -23.95
C VAL A 599 -1.49 -15.55 -25.11
N VAL A 600 -1.33 -14.24 -25.33
CA VAL A 600 -1.92 -13.50 -26.44
C VAL A 600 -0.86 -12.70 -27.19
N LEU A 601 -0.71 -12.97 -28.50
CA LEU A 601 0.28 -12.35 -29.38
C LEU A 601 -0.40 -11.58 -30.52
N ILE A 602 -0.01 -10.32 -30.74
CA ILE A 602 -0.55 -9.49 -31.82
C ILE A 602 0.54 -8.67 -32.51
N GLY A 603 0.77 -8.93 -33.81
CA GLY A 603 1.63 -8.11 -34.67
C GLY A 603 3.10 -8.03 -34.27
N ASN A 604 3.63 -9.04 -33.59
CA ASN A 604 5.00 -9.04 -33.08
C ASN A 604 6.02 -9.41 -34.16
N GLN A 605 7.14 -8.70 -34.22
CA GLN A 605 8.18 -8.97 -35.23
C GLN A 605 9.13 -10.09 -34.84
N ASP A 606 9.22 -10.42 -33.54
CA ASP A 606 10.11 -11.45 -33.02
C ASP A 606 9.74 -11.80 -31.56
N VAL A 607 9.29 -13.03 -31.29
CA VAL A 607 8.93 -13.49 -29.93
C VAL A 607 9.42 -14.92 -29.73
N ASP A 608 10.32 -15.07 -28.77
CA ASP A 608 10.85 -16.38 -28.36
C ASP A 608 10.13 -16.83 -27.09
N ILE A 609 9.47 -17.99 -27.16
CA ILE A 609 8.90 -18.65 -25.99
C ILE A 609 9.62 -19.98 -25.77
N GLU A 610 10.29 -20.09 -24.64
CA GLU A 610 11.24 -21.16 -24.38
C GLU A 610 11.03 -21.78 -23.00
N GLY A 611 11.00 -23.11 -22.91
CA GLY A 611 10.98 -23.82 -21.62
C GLY A 611 9.75 -23.51 -20.76
N CYS A 612 8.70 -22.95 -21.34
CA CYS A 612 7.50 -22.52 -20.63
C CYS A 612 6.47 -23.64 -20.52
N ARG A 613 5.67 -23.62 -19.45
CA ARG A 613 4.50 -24.48 -19.29
C ARG A 613 3.23 -23.66 -19.36
N ILE A 614 2.39 -23.93 -20.35
CA ILE A 614 1.18 -23.19 -20.68
C ILE A 614 -0.03 -24.14 -20.57
N TYR A 615 -0.86 -24.00 -19.54
CA TYR A 615 -1.87 -25.02 -19.27
C TYR A 615 -3.14 -24.53 -18.59
N ASN A 616 -4.20 -25.34 -18.63
CA ASN A 616 -5.48 -25.08 -17.95
C ASN A 616 -6.11 -23.70 -18.29
N GLY A 617 -5.84 -23.16 -19.48
CA GLY A 617 -6.51 -21.95 -19.93
C GLY A 617 -7.98 -22.22 -20.27
N ASP A 618 -8.88 -21.27 -20.01
CA ASP A 618 -10.28 -21.40 -20.45
C ASP A 618 -10.39 -21.33 -21.98
N ARG A 619 -9.45 -20.65 -22.64
CA ARG A 619 -9.35 -20.47 -24.09
C ARG A 619 -8.06 -21.09 -24.61
N ASP A 620 -7.56 -20.60 -25.75
CA ASP A 620 -6.35 -21.10 -26.37
C ASP A 620 -5.14 -20.99 -25.42
N GLY A 621 -4.23 -21.97 -25.46
CA GLY A 621 -2.96 -21.88 -24.74
C GLY A 621 -2.16 -20.68 -25.24
N ILE A 622 -1.99 -20.60 -26.56
CA ILE A 622 -1.45 -19.44 -27.27
C ILE A 622 -2.47 -18.98 -28.30
N TYR A 623 -2.98 -17.76 -28.15
CA TYR A 623 -3.76 -17.08 -29.17
C TYR A 623 -2.87 -16.08 -29.90
N SER A 624 -2.88 -16.11 -31.22
CA SER A 624 -2.03 -15.29 -32.08
C SER A 624 -2.80 -14.71 -33.25
N SER A 625 -2.50 -13.45 -33.59
CA SER A 625 -3.09 -12.80 -34.76
C SER A 625 -2.30 -11.62 -35.32
N ASN A 626 -2.51 -11.31 -36.60
CA ASN A 626 -2.01 -10.10 -37.29
C ASN A 626 -0.49 -10.08 -37.56
N GLY A 627 0.09 -11.18 -38.04
CA GLY A 627 1.45 -11.17 -38.60
C GLY A 627 2.56 -11.26 -37.56
N ASN A 628 2.40 -12.14 -36.57
CA ASN A 628 3.44 -12.43 -35.59
C ASN A 628 4.57 -13.27 -36.19
N TYR A 629 5.80 -13.09 -35.71
CA TYR A 629 6.90 -14.03 -35.87
C TYR A 629 7.20 -14.66 -34.50
N VAL A 630 7.04 -15.98 -34.38
CA VAL A 630 7.13 -16.68 -33.10
C VAL A 630 7.96 -17.94 -33.22
N GLU A 631 8.95 -18.09 -32.34
CA GLU A 631 9.69 -19.34 -32.16
C GLU A 631 9.30 -19.99 -30.82
N LEU A 632 8.94 -21.27 -30.89
CA LEU A 632 8.63 -22.08 -29.72
C LEU A 632 9.68 -23.18 -29.56
N TYR A 633 10.29 -23.29 -28.39
CA TYR A 633 11.28 -24.34 -28.11
C TYR A 633 11.14 -24.93 -26.70
N GLY A 634 11.06 -26.26 -26.60
CA GLY A 634 11.08 -26.95 -25.29
C GLY A 634 9.91 -26.63 -24.35
N ASN A 635 8.77 -26.21 -24.89
CA ASN A 635 7.58 -25.83 -24.12
C ASN A 635 6.64 -27.02 -23.87
N VAL A 636 5.78 -26.90 -22.86
CA VAL A 636 4.66 -27.82 -22.62
C VAL A 636 3.36 -27.04 -22.65
N ILE A 637 2.54 -27.26 -23.67
CA ILE A 637 1.25 -26.59 -23.91
C ILE A 637 0.14 -27.63 -23.80
N GLU A 638 -0.59 -27.65 -22.68
CA GLU A 638 -1.51 -28.76 -22.41
C GLU A 638 -2.81 -28.37 -21.68
N ASN A 639 -3.88 -29.14 -21.90
CA ASN A 639 -5.15 -28.99 -21.17
C ASN A 639 -5.76 -27.58 -21.27
N ASN A 640 -5.58 -26.89 -22.41
CA ASN A 640 -6.20 -25.58 -22.66
C ASN A 640 -7.56 -25.74 -23.37
N GLY A 641 -8.35 -24.69 -23.35
CA GLY A 641 -9.69 -24.65 -23.94
C GLY A 641 -10.79 -25.19 -23.02
N LEU A 642 -10.60 -25.13 -21.70
CA LEU A 642 -11.54 -25.69 -20.70
C LEU A 642 -12.87 -24.93 -20.58
N GLY A 643 -12.95 -23.72 -21.14
CA GLY A 643 -14.13 -22.85 -21.10
C GLY A 643 -15.06 -22.99 -22.30
N SER A 644 -16.09 -22.12 -22.37
CA SER A 644 -17.11 -22.10 -23.42
C SER A 644 -16.84 -21.03 -24.49
N SER A 645 -15.67 -21.08 -25.12
CA SER A 645 -15.16 -20.08 -26.08
C SER A 645 -15.31 -20.48 -27.56
N SER A 646 -15.26 -19.50 -28.47
CA SER A 646 -15.23 -19.71 -29.93
C SER A 646 -13.93 -20.33 -30.44
N THR A 647 -12.82 -20.16 -29.70
CA THR A 647 -11.49 -20.75 -29.98
C THR A 647 -10.98 -21.45 -28.72
N ARG A 648 -10.52 -22.70 -28.87
CA ARG A 648 -10.20 -23.62 -27.77
C ARG A 648 -9.08 -24.59 -28.16
N ASN A 649 -7.93 -24.05 -28.56
CA ASN A 649 -6.81 -24.81 -29.12
C ASN A 649 -5.57 -24.80 -28.21
N GLY A 650 -4.59 -25.64 -28.48
CA GLY A 650 -3.25 -25.48 -27.88
C GLY A 650 -2.63 -24.19 -28.38
N ILE A 651 -2.46 -24.10 -29.70
CA ILE A 651 -2.00 -22.92 -30.43
C ILE A 651 -3.03 -22.56 -31.49
N TYR A 652 -3.43 -21.29 -31.51
CA TYR A 652 -4.29 -20.70 -32.54
C TYR A 652 -3.55 -19.55 -33.22
N THR A 653 -3.26 -19.68 -34.51
CA THR A 653 -2.64 -18.64 -35.35
C THR A 653 -3.64 -18.12 -36.37
N ASN A 654 -3.53 -16.84 -36.73
CA ASN A 654 -4.45 -16.22 -37.67
C ASN A 654 -3.87 -14.95 -38.34
N TRP A 655 -4.15 -14.78 -39.63
CA TRP A 655 -3.85 -13.58 -40.42
C TRP A 655 -2.35 -13.31 -40.57
N ASN A 656 -1.70 -14.11 -41.41
CA ASN A 656 -0.29 -14.00 -41.84
C ASN A 656 0.74 -14.23 -40.73
N ASP A 657 0.38 -14.95 -39.67
CA ASP A 657 1.33 -15.34 -38.63
C ASP A 657 2.40 -16.29 -39.19
N ILE A 658 3.63 -16.20 -38.68
CA ILE A 658 4.77 -17.05 -38.97
C ILE A 658 5.20 -17.73 -37.67
N TYR A 659 5.07 -19.05 -37.62
CA TYR A 659 5.39 -19.86 -36.46
C TYR A 659 6.42 -20.92 -36.80
N TYR A 660 7.50 -20.93 -36.03
CA TYR A 660 8.43 -22.05 -35.97
C TYR A 660 8.21 -22.76 -34.64
N ILE A 661 7.48 -23.88 -34.69
CA ILE A 661 7.33 -24.79 -33.57
C ILE A 661 8.53 -25.73 -33.62
N VAL A 662 9.63 -25.27 -33.01
CA VAL A 662 10.94 -25.90 -33.09
C VAL A 662 10.96 -27.15 -32.20
N SER A 663 12.11 -27.79 -32.13
CA SER A 663 12.41 -29.00 -31.40
C SER A 663 11.94 -29.02 -29.93
N CYS A 664 11.55 -30.20 -29.45
CA CYS A 664 11.27 -30.57 -28.05
C CYS A 664 10.01 -29.95 -27.42
N ASN A 665 9.06 -29.42 -28.19
CA ASN A 665 7.78 -28.97 -27.63
C ASN A 665 6.82 -30.14 -27.39
N THR A 666 6.06 -30.12 -26.30
CA THR A 666 4.90 -30.98 -26.06
C THR A 666 3.63 -30.15 -26.18
N ILE A 667 2.73 -30.52 -27.09
CA ILE A 667 1.43 -29.87 -27.28
C ILE A 667 0.38 -30.97 -27.22
N ARG A 668 -0.42 -31.03 -26.15
CA ARG A 668 -1.33 -32.16 -25.96
C ARG A 668 -2.58 -31.87 -25.17
N ASN A 669 -3.59 -32.70 -25.38
CA ASN A 669 -4.84 -32.73 -24.63
C ASN A 669 -5.52 -31.35 -24.61
N ASN A 670 -5.39 -30.58 -25.69
CA ASN A 670 -6.07 -29.29 -25.82
C ASN A 670 -7.44 -29.50 -26.46
N TYR A 671 -8.44 -28.72 -26.08
CA TYR A 671 -9.85 -29.08 -26.28
C TYR A 671 -10.27 -29.35 -27.75
N SER A 672 -9.78 -28.57 -28.73
CA SER A 672 -10.24 -28.63 -30.13
C SER A 672 -9.17 -29.11 -31.10
N SER A 673 -8.00 -28.50 -31.06
CA SER A 673 -6.88 -28.88 -31.89
C SER A 673 -5.59 -28.44 -31.21
N GLU A 674 -4.53 -29.20 -31.40
CA GLU A 674 -3.24 -28.88 -30.79
C GLU A 674 -2.61 -27.67 -31.47
N VAL A 675 -2.60 -27.65 -32.81
CA VAL A 675 -2.17 -26.51 -33.62
C VAL A 675 -3.23 -26.17 -34.65
N SER A 676 -3.73 -24.94 -34.63
CA SER A 676 -4.66 -24.40 -35.63
C SER A 676 -4.08 -23.19 -36.33
N ALA A 677 -4.09 -23.20 -37.67
CA ALA A 677 -3.61 -22.11 -38.51
C ALA A 677 -4.66 -21.64 -39.52
N TYR A 678 -4.79 -20.33 -39.69
CA TYR A 678 -5.83 -19.71 -40.51
C TYR A 678 -5.34 -18.50 -41.32
N TYR A 679 -5.83 -18.37 -42.56
CA TYR A 679 -5.65 -17.19 -43.42
C TYR A 679 -4.18 -16.81 -43.70
N ASP A 680 -3.57 -17.54 -44.62
CA ASP A 680 -2.21 -17.32 -45.15
C ASP A 680 -1.08 -17.39 -44.12
N ASP A 681 -1.32 -18.02 -42.97
CA ASP A 681 -0.29 -18.32 -41.98
C ASP A 681 0.79 -19.27 -42.53
N LYS A 682 1.99 -19.17 -41.97
CA LYS A 682 3.11 -20.08 -42.19
C LYS A 682 3.47 -20.75 -40.88
N VAL A 683 3.11 -22.02 -40.75
CA VAL A 683 3.46 -22.82 -39.57
C VAL A 683 4.38 -23.95 -40.00
N GLU A 684 5.49 -24.08 -39.29
CA GLU A 684 6.40 -25.21 -39.42
C GLU A 684 6.51 -25.91 -38.07
N VAL A 685 6.28 -27.22 -38.07
CA VAL A 685 6.39 -28.07 -36.88
C VAL A 685 7.60 -28.96 -37.03
N GLY A 686 8.49 -28.93 -36.05
CA GLY A 686 9.71 -29.71 -36.04
C GLY A 686 9.94 -30.43 -34.70
N TYR A 687 10.28 -31.71 -34.75
CA TYR A 687 10.74 -32.50 -33.61
C TYR A 687 9.95 -32.28 -32.32
N SER A 688 8.62 -32.28 -32.44
CA SER A 688 7.69 -31.99 -31.36
C SER A 688 6.83 -33.23 -31.02
N SER A 689 6.20 -33.22 -29.86
CA SER A 689 5.29 -34.24 -29.37
C SER A 689 3.92 -33.60 -29.37
N ILE A 690 3.16 -33.84 -30.44
CA ILE A 690 1.86 -33.21 -30.64
C ILE A 690 0.84 -34.33 -30.67
N HIS A 691 0.01 -34.43 -29.65
CA HIS A 691 -1.00 -35.47 -29.60
C HIS A 691 -2.20 -35.08 -28.77
N ASP A 692 -3.38 -35.46 -29.22
CA ASP A 692 -4.66 -35.12 -28.62
C ASP A 692 -5.43 -36.37 -28.18
N ASP A 693 -6.36 -36.21 -27.24
CA ASP A 693 -7.39 -37.18 -26.90
C ASP A 693 -8.76 -36.87 -27.60
N ASN A 694 -8.98 -35.68 -28.20
CA ASN A 694 -10.20 -35.23 -28.91
C ASN A 694 -9.98 -34.05 -29.90
N GLY A 695 -9.80 -34.30 -31.20
CA GLY A 695 -9.68 -33.21 -32.18
C GLY A 695 -8.73 -33.46 -33.34
N TYR A 696 -8.13 -32.39 -33.87
CA TYR A 696 -7.06 -32.45 -34.87
C TYR A 696 -5.71 -32.12 -34.23
N GLU A 697 -4.66 -32.88 -34.56
CA GLU A 697 -3.30 -32.52 -34.19
C GLU A 697 -2.85 -31.24 -34.90
N VAL A 698 -3.19 -31.13 -36.18
CA VAL A 698 -2.95 -29.94 -36.98
C VAL A 698 -4.16 -29.63 -37.83
N TYR A 699 -4.73 -28.45 -37.61
CA TYR A 699 -5.84 -27.91 -38.37
C TYR A 699 -5.38 -26.73 -39.23
N ASN A 700 -5.24 -26.95 -40.54
CA ASN A 700 -4.88 -25.92 -41.52
C ASN A 700 -6.12 -25.49 -42.32
N ARG A 701 -6.54 -24.23 -42.18
CA ARG A 701 -7.66 -23.68 -42.94
C ARG A 701 -7.29 -22.41 -43.69
N ASN A 702 -7.18 -22.53 -45.01
CA ASN A 702 -6.86 -21.42 -45.91
C ASN A 702 -5.51 -20.74 -45.58
N SER A 703 -4.54 -21.50 -45.08
CA SER A 703 -3.16 -21.05 -44.90
C SER A 703 -2.23 -21.72 -45.90
N GLY A 704 -0.97 -21.29 -45.92
CA GLY A 704 0.07 -21.98 -46.66
C GLY A 704 0.23 -23.44 -46.21
N LYS A 705 0.91 -24.23 -47.03
CA LYS A 705 1.22 -25.62 -46.71
C LYS A 705 1.99 -25.71 -45.38
N ILE A 706 1.49 -26.51 -44.43
CA ILE A 706 2.15 -26.74 -43.15
C ILE A 706 3.05 -27.97 -43.27
N PHE A 707 4.33 -27.80 -42.96
CA PHE A 707 5.27 -28.90 -42.91
C PHE A 707 5.50 -29.37 -41.48
N CYS A 708 5.52 -30.69 -41.32
CA CYS A 708 5.55 -31.37 -40.04
C CYS A 708 6.70 -32.38 -40.05
N TYR A 709 7.85 -32.00 -39.50
CA TYR A 709 9.12 -32.72 -39.59
C TYR A 709 9.43 -33.51 -38.32
N PHE A 710 9.63 -34.82 -38.45
CA PHE A 710 10.20 -35.67 -37.40
C PHE A 710 9.56 -35.49 -36.01
N SER A 711 8.24 -35.32 -35.95
CA SER A 711 7.45 -35.18 -34.71
C SER A 711 6.80 -36.50 -34.30
N TRP A 712 6.54 -36.67 -33.01
CA TRP A 712 5.72 -37.77 -32.50
C TRP A 712 4.27 -37.32 -32.39
N TRP A 713 3.36 -38.12 -32.93
CA TRP A 713 1.94 -37.78 -33.07
C TRP A 713 1.04 -38.61 -32.14
N GLY A 714 1.56 -38.99 -30.96
CA GLY A 714 0.85 -39.86 -30.00
C GLY A 714 0.83 -41.35 -30.37
N GLU A 715 0.91 -41.64 -31.66
CA GLU A 715 0.85 -43.00 -32.20
C GLU A 715 1.79 -43.22 -33.40
N TYR A 716 1.79 -44.44 -33.92
CA TYR A 716 2.59 -44.81 -35.08
C TYR A 716 1.84 -45.84 -35.96
N PRO A 717 1.85 -45.69 -37.29
CA PRO A 717 2.09 -44.43 -37.98
C PRO A 717 1.05 -43.37 -37.53
N PRO A 718 1.28 -42.07 -37.77
CA PRO A 718 0.29 -41.04 -37.47
C PRO A 718 -1.02 -41.39 -38.18
N ASP A 719 -2.15 -41.29 -37.49
CA ASP A 719 -3.44 -41.31 -38.15
C ASP A 719 -3.63 -39.99 -38.90
N TYR A 720 -3.57 -40.09 -40.23
CA TYR A 720 -3.77 -38.95 -41.12
C TYR A 720 -5.16 -38.32 -40.98
N SER A 721 -6.14 -39.01 -40.37
CA SER A 721 -7.46 -38.44 -40.06
C SER A 721 -7.40 -37.30 -39.04
N GLN A 722 -6.35 -37.28 -38.20
CA GLN A 722 -6.12 -36.24 -37.19
C GLN A 722 -5.48 -34.96 -37.79
N PHE A 723 -5.32 -34.88 -39.12
CA PHE A 723 -4.77 -33.72 -39.81
C PHE A 723 -5.80 -33.17 -40.80
N TYR A 724 -6.02 -31.86 -40.78
CA TYR A 724 -6.97 -31.20 -41.66
C TYR A 724 -6.29 -30.15 -42.54
N GLY A 725 -6.63 -30.13 -43.84
CA GLY A 725 -6.08 -29.17 -44.82
C GLY A 725 -4.76 -29.60 -45.47
N ASP A 726 -4.02 -28.65 -46.05
CA ASP A 726 -2.71 -28.91 -46.68
C ASP A 726 -1.62 -29.03 -45.62
N VAL A 727 -1.59 -30.19 -44.95
CA VAL A 727 -0.57 -30.58 -43.98
C VAL A 727 0.26 -31.71 -44.55
N THR A 728 1.58 -31.57 -44.52
CA THR A 728 2.51 -32.60 -45.00
C THR A 728 3.43 -33.04 -43.88
N ILE A 729 3.26 -34.29 -43.49
CA ILE A 729 4.13 -34.98 -42.53
C ILE A 729 5.35 -35.49 -43.29
N VAL A 730 6.52 -34.98 -42.91
CA VAL A 730 7.81 -35.31 -43.52
C VAL A 730 8.68 -36.01 -42.47
N GLY A 731 8.54 -37.33 -42.42
CA GLY A 731 9.10 -38.12 -41.32
C GLY A 731 8.33 -37.90 -40.01
N TYR A 732 8.42 -38.88 -39.10
CA TYR A 732 7.72 -38.86 -37.82
C TYR A 732 8.44 -39.78 -36.85
N LEU A 733 8.34 -39.48 -35.57
CA LEU A 733 9.01 -40.26 -34.52
C LEU A 733 8.27 -41.55 -34.28
N TYR A 734 9.07 -42.61 -34.12
CA TYR A 734 8.60 -43.98 -34.01
C TYR A 734 8.07 -44.35 -32.62
N GLY A 735 8.33 -43.49 -31.63
CA GLY A 735 7.90 -43.68 -30.26
C GLY A 735 7.92 -42.36 -29.49
N ARG A 736 7.28 -42.39 -28.31
CA ARG A 736 7.22 -41.25 -27.39
C ARG A 736 8.62 -40.73 -27.08
N PRO A 737 8.91 -39.46 -27.37
CA PRO A 737 10.17 -38.85 -26.99
C PRO A 737 10.34 -38.87 -25.47
N SER A 738 11.58 -38.99 -24.99
CA SER A 738 11.87 -39.02 -23.54
C SER A 738 11.57 -37.69 -22.83
N TRP A 739 11.60 -36.59 -23.58
CA TRP A 739 11.33 -35.23 -23.11
C TRP A 739 9.85 -34.86 -23.15
N GLU A 740 8.96 -35.71 -23.69
CA GLU A 740 7.54 -35.36 -23.71
C GLU A 740 7.03 -35.09 -22.28
N GLY A 741 6.22 -34.03 -22.16
CA GLY A 741 5.65 -33.58 -20.89
C GLY A 741 6.66 -32.95 -19.94
N GLN A 742 7.90 -32.67 -20.40
CA GLN A 742 8.93 -31.95 -19.66
C GLN A 742 9.23 -30.62 -20.36
N THR A 743 9.32 -29.54 -19.60
CA THR A 743 9.89 -28.29 -20.10
C THR A 743 11.42 -28.41 -20.21
N ARG A 744 12.05 -27.58 -21.04
CA ARG A 744 13.53 -27.49 -21.16
C ARG A 744 14.25 -27.36 -19.81
N SER A 745 13.63 -26.68 -18.84
CA SER A 745 14.17 -26.46 -17.48
C SER A 745 14.04 -27.65 -16.52
N GLY A 746 13.44 -28.78 -16.95
CA GLY A 746 13.30 -29.99 -16.11
C GLY A 746 12.03 -30.05 -15.26
N GLY A 747 11.02 -29.23 -15.53
CA GLY A 747 9.73 -29.26 -14.84
C GLY A 747 8.91 -30.51 -15.22
N LEU A 748 8.76 -31.47 -14.31
CA LEU A 748 7.94 -32.67 -14.50
C LEU A 748 6.43 -32.34 -14.57
N SER A 749 5.72 -32.80 -15.60
CA SER A 749 4.27 -32.99 -15.50
C SER A 749 3.95 -34.25 -14.68
N LYS A 750 3.27 -34.09 -13.53
CA LYS A 750 2.53 -35.19 -12.92
C LYS A 750 1.41 -35.60 -13.90
N ILE A 751 1.37 -36.88 -14.25
CA ILE A 751 0.24 -37.50 -14.92
C ILE A 751 -1.00 -37.33 -14.03
N VAL A 752 -1.96 -36.50 -14.44
CA VAL A 752 -3.32 -36.55 -13.91
C VAL A 752 -4.04 -37.65 -14.68
N ALA A 753 -4.47 -38.69 -13.96
CA ALA A 753 -5.29 -39.75 -14.53
C ALA A 753 -6.66 -39.17 -14.94
N MET A 754 -6.96 -39.18 -16.24
CA MET A 754 -8.32 -38.95 -16.71
C MET A 754 -9.17 -40.21 -16.48
N ASN A 755 -10.34 -40.00 -15.87
CA ASN A 755 -11.43 -40.97 -15.85
C ASN A 755 -11.92 -41.18 -17.30
N LEU A 756 -11.72 -42.38 -17.84
CA LEU A 756 -12.31 -42.81 -19.10
C LEU A 756 -13.60 -43.59 -18.82
N ASP A 757 -14.68 -42.85 -18.59
CA ASP A 757 -16.05 -43.37 -18.71
C ASP A 757 -16.77 -42.55 -19.80
N ASN A 758 -16.75 -43.05 -21.04
CA ASN A 758 -17.98 -43.36 -21.78
C ASN A 758 -17.69 -43.87 -23.20
N ASN A 759 -18.40 -44.94 -23.51
CA ASN A 759 -18.51 -45.63 -24.79
C ASN A 759 -18.88 -44.70 -25.95
N ASN A 760 -18.27 -44.91 -27.11
CA ASN A 760 -19.04 -45.00 -28.35
C ASN A 760 -18.60 -46.26 -29.14
N PRO A 761 -19.52 -47.21 -29.39
CA PRO A 761 -19.27 -48.43 -30.13
C PRO A 761 -19.60 -48.18 -31.60
N ASP A 762 -18.60 -47.98 -32.46
CA ASP A 762 -18.76 -48.12 -33.92
C ASP A 762 -17.36 -48.10 -34.58
N ASP A 763 -16.64 -49.22 -34.53
CA ASP A 763 -15.76 -49.64 -35.64
C ASP A 763 -15.58 -51.17 -35.58
N ASP A 764 -15.54 -51.81 -36.74
CA ASP A 764 -15.90 -53.21 -36.96
C ASP A 764 -15.11 -54.26 -36.16
N ASN A 765 -15.81 -55.35 -35.78
CA ASN A 765 -15.34 -56.60 -35.14
C ASN A 765 -14.13 -57.28 -35.84
N ILE A 766 -12.93 -56.70 -35.77
CA ILE A 766 -11.70 -57.28 -36.32
C ILE A 766 -10.66 -57.44 -35.19
N THR A 767 -10.36 -58.68 -34.81
CA THR A 767 -9.41 -59.03 -33.73
C THR A 767 -7.98 -59.20 -34.25
N TYR A 768 -6.97 -59.08 -33.38
CA TYR A 768 -5.53 -59.26 -33.71
C TYR A 768 -5.25 -60.58 -34.45
N GLU A 769 -5.84 -61.68 -33.99
CA GLU A 769 -5.69 -62.99 -34.64
C GLU A 769 -6.38 -63.04 -36.01
N SER A 770 -7.53 -62.36 -36.18
CA SER A 770 -8.20 -62.29 -37.49
C SER A 770 -7.40 -61.50 -38.54
N LEU A 771 -6.68 -60.44 -38.13
CA LEU A 771 -5.77 -59.70 -39.02
C LEU A 771 -4.57 -60.56 -39.42
N LYS A 772 -3.98 -61.25 -38.44
CA LYS A 772 -2.85 -62.16 -38.63
C LYS A 772 -3.19 -63.29 -39.59
N GLU A 773 -4.35 -63.91 -39.46
CA GLU A 773 -4.84 -64.94 -40.40
C GLU A 773 -5.04 -64.38 -41.81
N LYS A 774 -5.69 -63.21 -41.95
CA LYS A 774 -5.91 -62.57 -43.25
C LYS A 774 -4.59 -62.26 -43.96
N ILE A 775 -3.62 -61.70 -43.25
CA ILE A 775 -2.28 -61.40 -43.78
C ILE A 775 -1.58 -62.68 -44.25
N LEU A 776 -1.62 -63.75 -43.46
CA LEU A 776 -0.98 -65.02 -43.81
C LEU A 776 -1.69 -65.75 -44.96
N SER A 777 -3.00 -65.57 -45.11
CA SER A 777 -3.80 -66.20 -46.17
C SER A 777 -3.57 -65.58 -47.56
N ASN A 778 -3.24 -64.29 -47.64
CA ASN A 778 -2.97 -63.59 -48.90
C ASN A 778 -1.95 -62.43 -48.77
N PRO A 779 -0.66 -62.74 -48.58
CA PRO A 779 0.38 -61.75 -48.28
C PRO A 779 0.79 -60.85 -49.46
N TYR A 780 0.32 -61.16 -50.68
CA TYR A 780 0.62 -60.40 -51.90
C TYR A 780 -0.51 -59.46 -52.33
N PHE A 781 -1.65 -59.47 -51.63
CA PHE A 781 -2.79 -58.62 -51.97
C PHE A 781 -2.54 -57.16 -51.60
N PRO A 782 -2.97 -56.18 -52.43
CA PRO A 782 -2.69 -54.76 -52.26
C PRO A 782 -2.96 -54.16 -50.88
N GLU A 783 -3.84 -54.73 -50.06
CA GLU A 783 -4.25 -54.22 -48.75
C GLU A 783 -3.55 -54.94 -47.58
N ALA A 784 -2.66 -55.90 -47.84
CA ALA A 784 -1.98 -56.67 -46.80
C ALA A 784 -1.05 -55.80 -45.92
N ASP A 785 -0.51 -54.70 -46.45
CA ASP A 785 0.24 -53.68 -45.71
C ASP A 785 -0.65 -52.82 -44.80
N SER A 786 -1.85 -52.48 -45.24
CA SER A 786 -2.89 -51.80 -44.45
C SER A 786 -3.35 -52.69 -43.28
N LEU A 787 -3.56 -53.99 -43.53
CA LEU A 787 -3.87 -54.95 -42.46
C LEU A 787 -2.71 -55.11 -41.47
N LEU A 788 -1.45 -55.15 -41.95
CA LEU A 788 -0.27 -55.18 -41.08
C LEU A 788 -0.17 -53.92 -40.22
N SER A 789 -0.56 -52.76 -40.79
CA SER A 789 -0.62 -51.49 -40.07
C SER A 789 -1.68 -51.51 -38.97
N ARG A 790 -2.89 -52.02 -39.25
CA ARG A 790 -3.93 -52.22 -38.21
C ARG A 790 -3.46 -53.19 -37.13
N MET A 791 -2.76 -54.25 -37.52
CA MET A 791 -2.24 -55.26 -36.59
C MET A 791 -1.12 -54.70 -35.70
N TYR A 792 -0.28 -53.83 -36.26
CA TYR A 792 0.71 -53.05 -35.51
C TYR A 792 0.04 -52.18 -34.45
N VAL A 793 -1.02 -51.43 -34.80
CA VAL A 793 -1.74 -50.55 -33.85
C VAL A 793 -2.25 -51.34 -32.63
N ILE A 794 -2.84 -52.52 -32.85
CA ILE A 794 -3.29 -53.39 -31.75
C ILE A 794 -2.12 -53.87 -30.90
N ALA A 795 -1.03 -54.37 -31.52
CA ALA A 795 0.15 -54.80 -30.78
C ALA A 795 0.82 -53.65 -30.02
N ARG A 796 0.74 -52.43 -30.55
CA ARG A 796 1.34 -51.23 -29.98
C ARG A 796 0.58 -50.74 -28.75
N LYS A 797 -0.75 -50.84 -28.74
CA LYS A 797 -1.59 -50.61 -27.55
C LYS A 797 -1.23 -51.57 -26.40
N ASP A 798 -0.91 -52.82 -26.72
CA ASP A 798 -0.43 -53.81 -25.74
C ASP A 798 1.06 -53.66 -25.37
N PHE A 799 1.83 -52.77 -26.01
CA PHE A 799 3.30 -52.80 -25.90
C PHE A 799 3.85 -52.54 -24.49
N ARG A 800 3.23 -51.63 -23.73
CA ARG A 800 3.70 -51.22 -22.38
C ARG A 800 3.26 -52.21 -21.29
N GLU A 801 1.99 -52.60 -21.29
CA GLU A 801 1.42 -53.49 -20.28
C GLU A 801 1.65 -54.98 -20.61
N ASN A 802 1.84 -55.30 -21.90
CA ASN A 802 1.99 -56.64 -22.46
C ASN A 802 0.94 -57.63 -21.92
N LYS A 803 -0.27 -57.13 -21.67
CA LYS A 803 -1.40 -57.85 -21.11
C LYS A 803 -1.83 -59.03 -21.99
N TYR A 804 -1.65 -58.90 -23.30
CA TYR A 804 -1.99 -59.93 -24.29
C TYR A 804 -0.76 -60.66 -24.86
N GLY A 805 0.44 -60.41 -24.32
CA GLY A 805 1.68 -61.07 -24.75
C GLY A 805 2.16 -60.66 -26.15
N LEU A 806 1.68 -59.54 -26.69
CA LEU A 806 1.93 -59.17 -28.09
C LEU A 806 3.34 -58.63 -28.33
N ARG A 807 4.06 -58.22 -27.28
CA ARG A 807 5.40 -57.63 -27.40
C ARG A 807 6.40 -58.54 -28.12
N LYS A 808 6.46 -59.83 -27.74
CA LYS A 808 7.38 -60.81 -28.35
C LYS A 808 6.77 -61.49 -29.58
N SER A 809 5.47 -61.78 -29.55
CA SER A 809 4.79 -62.49 -30.63
C SER A 809 4.70 -61.64 -31.90
N PHE A 810 4.46 -60.33 -31.79
CA PHE A 810 4.41 -59.43 -32.93
C PHE A 810 5.78 -59.24 -33.60
N TYR A 811 6.85 -59.02 -32.84
CA TYR A 811 8.20 -58.93 -33.42
C TYR A 811 8.61 -60.20 -34.16
N ASN A 812 8.29 -61.36 -33.58
CA ASN A 812 8.54 -62.65 -34.23
C ASN A 812 7.68 -62.83 -35.49
N PHE A 813 6.43 -62.35 -35.46
CA PHE A 813 5.56 -62.35 -36.63
C PHE A 813 6.13 -61.52 -37.77
N LEU A 814 6.59 -60.28 -37.51
CA LEU A 814 7.26 -59.44 -38.51
C LEU A 814 8.51 -60.09 -39.08
N LYS A 815 9.34 -60.66 -38.20
CA LYS A 815 10.56 -61.38 -38.59
C LYS A 815 10.23 -62.58 -39.48
N ASN A 816 9.14 -63.29 -39.20
CA ASN A 816 8.67 -64.42 -40.00
C ASN A 816 8.11 -63.97 -41.36
N LEU A 817 7.27 -62.93 -41.40
CA LEU A 817 6.77 -62.34 -42.66
C LEU A 817 7.94 -61.95 -43.57
N ARG A 818 8.93 -61.27 -43.01
CA ARG A 818 10.12 -60.85 -43.74
C ARG A 818 10.95 -62.01 -44.27
N LYS A 819 11.09 -63.08 -43.47
CA LYS A 819 11.84 -64.29 -43.88
C LYS A 819 11.09 -65.09 -44.95
N GLN A 820 9.76 -65.17 -44.87
CA GLN A 820 8.93 -66.02 -45.74
C GLN A 820 8.58 -65.35 -47.07
N TYR A 821 8.48 -64.01 -47.09
CA TYR A 821 8.04 -63.26 -48.27
C TYR A 821 9.05 -62.16 -48.67
N PRO A 822 10.32 -62.51 -48.94
CA PRO A 822 11.34 -61.53 -49.32
C PRO A 822 10.91 -60.71 -50.56
N ASP A 823 11.39 -59.46 -50.64
CA ASP A 823 11.16 -58.53 -51.76
C ASP A 823 9.69 -58.11 -52.03
N THR A 824 8.78 -58.36 -51.09
CA THR A 824 7.38 -57.90 -51.15
C THR A 824 7.15 -56.57 -50.41
N LYS A 825 6.07 -55.85 -50.74
CA LYS A 825 5.64 -54.65 -49.99
C LYS A 825 5.46 -54.94 -48.49
N ILE A 826 4.89 -56.10 -48.16
CA ILE A 826 4.69 -56.49 -46.76
C ILE A 826 6.00 -56.83 -46.03
N SER A 827 7.00 -57.36 -46.73
CA SER A 827 8.34 -57.58 -46.16
C SER A 827 9.07 -56.26 -45.89
N LYS A 828 8.98 -55.29 -46.80
CA LYS A 828 9.49 -53.93 -46.59
C LYS A 828 8.83 -53.28 -45.38
N LYS A 829 7.48 -53.33 -45.33
CA LYS A 829 6.69 -52.83 -44.19
C LYS A 829 7.01 -53.55 -42.88
N SER A 830 7.28 -54.86 -42.94
CA SER A 830 7.72 -55.63 -41.77
C SER A 830 9.08 -55.19 -41.26
N LEU A 831 10.02 -54.87 -42.16
CA LEU A 831 11.34 -54.35 -41.79
C LEU A 831 11.23 -52.96 -41.14
N GLU A 832 10.39 -52.07 -41.68
CA GLU A 832 10.05 -50.80 -41.04
C GLU A 832 9.56 -51.04 -39.61
N TYR A 833 8.53 -51.88 -39.43
CA TYR A 833 8.03 -52.19 -38.09
C TYR A 833 9.05 -52.87 -37.19
N MET A 834 10.01 -53.64 -37.72
CA MET A 834 11.09 -54.23 -36.93
C MET A 834 12.11 -53.19 -36.43
N ILE A 835 12.46 -52.19 -37.25
CA ILE A 835 13.28 -51.04 -36.81
C ILE A 835 12.59 -50.38 -35.61
N ILE A 836 11.30 -50.11 -35.77
CA ILE A 836 10.45 -49.39 -34.83
C ILE A 836 10.29 -50.15 -33.54
N TRP A 837 10.01 -51.45 -33.62
CA TRP A 837 9.86 -52.30 -32.45
C TRP A 837 11.13 -52.31 -31.60
N LYS A 838 12.31 -52.24 -32.23
CA LYS A 838 13.59 -52.18 -31.51
C LYS A 838 13.91 -50.80 -30.95
N MET A 839 13.50 -49.73 -31.63
CA MET A 839 13.52 -48.39 -31.03
C MET A 839 12.63 -48.31 -29.79
N LEU A 840 11.42 -48.88 -29.85
CA LEU A 840 10.49 -48.92 -28.71
C LEU A 840 11.00 -49.78 -27.53
N GLU A 841 11.81 -50.80 -27.81
CA GLU A 841 12.49 -51.59 -26.77
C GLU A 841 13.74 -50.91 -26.19
N GLY A 842 14.16 -49.75 -26.72
CA GLY A 842 15.43 -49.12 -26.39
C GLY A 842 16.66 -49.82 -27.00
N ASP A 843 16.47 -50.78 -27.91
CA ASP A 843 17.53 -51.53 -28.59
C ASP A 843 17.95 -50.81 -29.89
N TYR A 844 18.57 -49.64 -29.72
CA TYR A 844 19.01 -48.78 -30.82
C TYR A 844 20.05 -49.47 -31.72
N ASN A 845 20.86 -50.39 -31.18
CA ASN A 845 21.81 -51.18 -31.96
C ASN A 845 21.11 -52.08 -32.99
N LYS A 846 20.06 -52.80 -32.57
CA LYS A 846 19.26 -53.59 -33.53
C LYS A 846 18.45 -52.70 -34.46
N ALA A 847 17.92 -51.57 -33.99
CA ALA A 847 17.25 -50.60 -34.86
C ALA A 847 18.17 -50.11 -35.98
N ILE A 848 19.40 -49.69 -35.66
CA ILE A 848 20.42 -49.28 -36.63
C ILE A 848 20.77 -50.42 -37.59
N SER A 849 20.89 -51.66 -37.10
CA SER A 849 21.12 -52.82 -37.96
C SER A 849 20.01 -52.99 -39.00
N HIS A 850 18.75 -52.93 -38.56
CA HIS A 850 17.59 -53.03 -39.45
C HIS A 850 17.48 -51.82 -40.39
N SER A 851 17.82 -50.61 -39.93
CA SER A 851 17.83 -49.39 -40.77
C SER A 851 18.90 -49.44 -41.85
N LYS A 852 20.08 -50.00 -41.56
CA LYS A 852 21.13 -50.25 -42.58
C LYS A 852 20.68 -51.28 -43.61
N GLU A 853 19.97 -52.31 -43.15
CA GLU A 853 19.38 -53.32 -44.03
C GLU A 853 18.31 -52.70 -44.94
N ALA A 854 17.40 -51.89 -44.40
CA ALA A 854 16.40 -51.17 -45.19
C ALA A 854 17.06 -50.23 -46.23
N LEU A 855 18.09 -49.49 -45.82
CA LEU A 855 18.83 -48.58 -46.71
C LEU A 855 19.50 -49.31 -47.90
N ALA A 856 19.90 -50.57 -47.71
CA ALA A 856 20.47 -51.40 -48.77
C ALA A 856 19.42 -51.87 -49.78
N CYS A 857 18.18 -52.09 -49.34
CA CYS A 857 17.08 -52.60 -50.14
C CYS A 857 16.28 -51.51 -50.88
N GLU A 858 16.34 -50.24 -50.45
CA GLU A 858 15.49 -49.16 -51.01
C GLU A 858 16.13 -48.31 -52.12
N ALA A 859 15.26 -47.77 -53.00
CA ALA A 859 15.59 -46.84 -54.08
C ALA A 859 14.65 -45.61 -54.06
N GLY A 860 15.06 -44.50 -54.71
CA GLY A 860 14.23 -43.29 -54.80
C GLY A 860 14.04 -42.55 -53.46
N GLU A 861 12.84 -42.02 -53.23
CA GLU A 861 12.48 -41.22 -52.04
C GLU A 861 12.56 -42.03 -50.72
N GLU A 862 12.17 -43.30 -50.71
CA GLU A 862 12.27 -44.14 -49.49
C GLU A 862 13.70 -44.26 -48.97
N LYS A 863 14.67 -44.32 -49.89
CA LYS A 863 16.10 -44.31 -49.56
C LYS A 863 16.52 -42.98 -48.90
N ARG A 864 15.96 -41.85 -49.34
CA ARG A 864 16.23 -40.51 -48.78
C ARG A 864 15.74 -40.42 -47.34
N TYR A 865 14.52 -40.88 -47.07
CA TYR A 865 13.97 -40.95 -45.71
C TYR A 865 14.80 -41.87 -44.80
N MET A 866 15.23 -43.03 -45.30
CA MET A 866 16.07 -43.94 -44.50
C MET A 866 17.45 -43.35 -44.18
N MET A 867 18.01 -42.51 -45.05
CA MET A 867 19.26 -41.80 -44.76
C MET A 867 19.09 -40.78 -43.63
N LEU A 868 18.02 -39.98 -43.65
CA LEU A 868 17.76 -38.99 -42.59
C LEU A 868 17.38 -39.67 -41.26
N ASN A 869 16.56 -40.73 -41.30
CA ASN A 869 16.21 -41.51 -40.10
C ASN A 869 17.42 -42.21 -39.47
N LEU A 870 18.34 -42.72 -40.29
CA LEU A 870 19.58 -43.31 -39.79
C LEU A 870 20.53 -42.24 -39.24
N ALA A 871 20.53 -41.02 -39.80
CA ALA A 871 21.32 -39.90 -39.28
C ALA A 871 20.78 -39.51 -37.90
N TYR A 872 19.47 -39.42 -37.77
CA TYR A 872 18.78 -39.21 -36.50
C TYR A 872 19.11 -40.31 -35.47
N LEU A 873 19.06 -41.60 -35.84
CA LEU A 873 19.44 -42.71 -34.95
C LEU A 873 20.89 -42.59 -34.46
N TYR A 874 21.81 -42.18 -35.33
CA TYR A 874 23.20 -41.91 -34.93
C TYR A 874 23.29 -40.74 -33.95
N SER A 875 22.53 -39.65 -34.16
CA SER A 875 22.51 -38.52 -33.23
C SER A 875 21.97 -38.90 -31.84
N ASN A 876 20.94 -39.73 -31.76
CA ASN A 876 20.41 -40.24 -30.48
C ASN A 876 21.35 -41.21 -29.78
N MET A 877 22.26 -41.85 -30.53
CA MET A 877 23.37 -42.63 -29.96
C MET A 877 24.61 -41.78 -29.68
N PHE A 878 24.52 -40.45 -29.78
CA PHE A 878 25.64 -39.51 -29.61
C PHE A 878 26.79 -39.77 -30.60
N GLU A 879 26.50 -40.45 -31.71
CA GLU A 879 27.43 -40.70 -32.81
C GLU A 879 27.35 -39.57 -33.85
N PHE A 880 27.47 -38.32 -33.41
CA PHE A 880 27.26 -37.10 -34.22
C PHE A 880 28.04 -37.11 -35.54
N LYS A 881 29.33 -37.49 -35.50
CA LYS A 881 30.16 -37.61 -36.71
C LYS A 881 29.60 -38.59 -37.75
N LYS A 882 28.88 -39.64 -37.33
CA LYS A 882 28.23 -40.58 -38.25
C LYS A 882 26.95 -39.99 -38.82
N ALA A 883 26.19 -39.25 -38.00
CA ALA A 883 25.02 -38.51 -38.45
C ALA A 883 25.40 -37.44 -39.49
N GLU A 884 26.38 -36.59 -39.18
CA GLU A 884 26.90 -35.55 -40.08
C GLU A 884 27.40 -36.12 -41.41
N ARG A 885 28.15 -37.24 -41.38
CA ARG A 885 28.60 -37.91 -42.61
C ARG A 885 27.44 -38.38 -43.47
N LEU A 886 26.37 -38.87 -42.85
CA LEU A 886 25.20 -39.37 -43.56
C LEU A 886 24.38 -38.22 -44.15
N ILE A 887 24.26 -37.10 -43.43
CA ILE A 887 23.68 -35.84 -43.89
C ILE A 887 24.47 -35.25 -45.05
N LYS A 888 25.80 -35.21 -44.94
CA LYS A 888 26.68 -34.78 -46.05
C LYS A 888 26.46 -35.65 -47.30
N LYS A 889 26.41 -36.96 -47.12
CA LYS A 889 26.13 -37.91 -48.21
C LYS A 889 24.74 -37.72 -48.81
N TYR A 890 23.75 -37.33 -47.99
CA TYR A 890 22.42 -36.94 -48.47
C TYR A 890 22.54 -35.70 -49.36
N LYS A 891 23.18 -34.63 -48.89
CA LYS A 891 23.39 -33.39 -49.64
C LYS A 891 24.07 -33.61 -50.99
N GLU A 892 25.14 -34.40 -51.00
CA GLU A 892 25.89 -34.73 -52.22
C GLU A 892 25.05 -35.50 -53.26
N LYS A 893 24.11 -36.33 -52.82
CA LYS A 893 23.27 -37.15 -53.72
C LYS A 893 21.94 -36.54 -54.09
N CYS A 894 21.38 -35.69 -53.23
CA CYS A 894 19.97 -35.29 -53.30
C CYS A 894 19.77 -33.76 -53.34
N GLY A 895 20.83 -32.96 -53.15
CA GLY A 895 20.73 -31.50 -53.06
C GLY A 895 20.40 -31.03 -51.64
N ILE A 896 20.22 -29.71 -51.49
CA ILE A 896 19.76 -29.08 -50.25
C ILE A 896 18.27 -28.81 -50.40
N ASP A 897 17.48 -29.33 -49.45
CA ASP A 897 16.06 -29.10 -49.28
C ASP A 897 15.76 -28.92 -47.78
N ASP A 898 14.56 -28.46 -47.44
CA ASP A 898 14.19 -28.10 -46.06
C ASP A 898 14.43 -29.25 -45.06
N ARG A 899 14.32 -30.51 -45.52
CA ARG A 899 14.52 -31.71 -44.69
C ARG A 899 15.96 -31.86 -44.24
N VAL A 900 16.93 -31.54 -45.10
CA VAL A 900 18.35 -31.63 -44.74
C VAL A 900 18.81 -30.43 -43.93
N VAL A 901 18.21 -29.25 -44.15
CA VAL A 901 18.44 -28.07 -43.30
C VAL A 901 17.94 -28.35 -41.89
N PHE A 902 16.68 -28.81 -41.78
CA PHE A 902 16.07 -29.20 -40.52
C PHE A 902 16.86 -30.29 -39.79
N MET A 903 17.31 -31.33 -40.50
CA MET A 903 18.10 -32.40 -39.90
C MET A 903 19.48 -31.91 -39.44
N GLU A 904 20.12 -30.99 -40.16
CA GLU A 904 21.38 -30.38 -39.68
C GLU A 904 21.20 -29.58 -38.41
N GLU A 905 20.15 -28.77 -38.32
CA GLU A 905 19.81 -28.05 -37.10
C GLU A 905 19.47 -29.01 -35.97
N THR A 906 18.69 -30.06 -36.24
CA THR A 906 18.38 -31.11 -35.27
C THR A 906 19.66 -31.77 -34.72
N VAL A 907 20.60 -32.17 -35.58
CA VAL A 907 21.86 -32.79 -35.13
C VAL A 907 22.73 -31.81 -34.37
N LYS A 908 22.85 -30.56 -34.82
CA LYS A 908 23.58 -29.51 -34.10
C LYS A 908 22.98 -29.24 -32.72
N ASN A 909 21.65 -29.21 -32.62
CA ASN A 909 20.95 -29.02 -31.37
C ASN A 909 21.21 -30.19 -30.42
N ILE A 910 21.06 -31.44 -30.87
CA ILE A 910 21.36 -32.62 -30.03
C ILE A 910 22.84 -32.65 -29.61
N GLU A 911 23.78 -32.31 -30.50
CA GLU A 911 25.21 -32.24 -30.16
C GLU A 911 25.53 -31.12 -29.15
N TYR A 912 24.92 -29.96 -29.33
CA TYR A 912 25.01 -28.84 -28.39
C TYR A 912 24.51 -29.25 -27.00
N GLU A 913 23.35 -29.89 -26.93
CA GLU A 913 22.72 -30.36 -25.69
C GLU A 913 23.59 -31.44 -24.99
N TYR A 914 24.20 -32.35 -25.75
CA TYR A 914 25.17 -33.32 -25.22
C TYR A 914 26.42 -32.65 -24.64
N ASN A 915 26.98 -31.67 -25.35
CA ASN A 915 28.17 -30.94 -24.92
C ASN A 915 27.94 -30.07 -23.69
N LYS A 916 26.69 -29.60 -23.47
CA LYS A 916 26.27 -28.88 -22.25
C LYS A 916 25.89 -29.81 -21.10
N GLY A 917 25.78 -31.12 -21.35
CA GLY A 917 25.44 -32.13 -20.36
C GLY A 917 23.94 -32.28 -20.07
N TYR A 918 23.08 -31.66 -20.89
CA TYR A 918 21.62 -31.70 -20.76
C TYR A 918 21.03 -33.04 -21.18
N ILE A 919 21.69 -33.72 -22.12
CA ILE A 919 21.41 -35.10 -22.49
C ILE A 919 22.70 -35.91 -22.35
N LYS A 920 22.59 -37.11 -21.77
CA LYS A 920 23.73 -38.00 -21.53
C LYS A 920 23.58 -39.27 -22.37
N PRO A 921 24.70 -39.95 -22.72
CA PRO A 921 24.64 -41.33 -23.19
C PRO A 921 23.77 -42.11 -22.22
N ILE A 922 22.99 -43.05 -22.74
CA ILE A 922 22.51 -44.14 -21.91
C ILE A 922 23.77 -44.90 -21.49
N GLU A 923 24.44 -44.41 -20.45
CA GLU A 923 25.30 -45.22 -19.63
C GLU A 923 24.36 -46.28 -19.09
N THR A 924 24.57 -47.51 -19.55
CA THR A 924 23.92 -48.67 -18.96
C THR A 924 24.45 -48.76 -17.54
N SER A 925 23.82 -48.01 -16.65
CA SER A 925 24.12 -47.98 -15.23
C SER A 925 23.88 -49.38 -14.69
N GLU A 926 24.65 -49.77 -13.68
CA GLU A 926 24.42 -51.02 -12.96
C GLU A 926 22.97 -51.13 -12.41
N GLU A 927 22.23 -50.02 -12.34
CA GLU A 927 20.81 -49.95 -12.02
C GLU A 927 19.90 -50.53 -13.12
N GLU A 928 20.25 -50.40 -14.41
CA GLU A 928 19.48 -51.04 -15.50
C GLU A 928 19.79 -52.55 -15.63
N ARG A 929 20.96 -53.02 -15.16
CA ARG A 929 21.17 -54.47 -14.93
C ARG A 929 20.32 -54.98 -13.75
N MET A 930 20.01 -54.13 -12.77
CA MET A 930 19.10 -54.48 -11.68
C MET A 930 17.62 -54.47 -12.08
N LEU A 931 17.21 -53.72 -13.11
CA LEU A 931 15.81 -53.67 -13.57
C LEU A 931 15.40 -54.86 -14.48
N VAL A 932 16.35 -55.71 -14.88
CA VAL A 932 16.05 -57.04 -15.47
C VAL A 932 15.93 -58.13 -14.38
N SER A 933 16.14 -57.79 -13.11
CA SER A 933 15.81 -58.64 -11.98
C SER A 933 14.46 -58.20 -11.40
N ARG A 934 13.49 -59.12 -11.34
CA ARG A 934 12.23 -58.95 -10.58
C ARG A 934 12.53 -58.30 -9.22
N ASN A 935 11.94 -57.14 -8.96
CA ASN A 935 12.05 -56.49 -7.66
C ASN A 935 10.92 -57.03 -6.77
N ASP A 936 11.24 -58.00 -5.93
CA ASP A 936 10.31 -58.73 -5.07
C ASP A 936 9.91 -57.94 -3.80
N ASN A 937 9.96 -56.59 -3.81
CA ASN A 937 9.79 -55.76 -2.61
C ASN A 937 8.72 -54.65 -2.77
N ILE A 938 7.84 -54.53 -1.75
CA ILE A 938 6.88 -53.42 -1.59
C ILE A 938 7.60 -52.08 -1.39
N ILE A 939 7.13 -51.05 -2.10
CA ILE A 939 7.62 -49.66 -2.00
C ILE A 939 6.52 -48.79 -1.41
N LEU A 940 6.84 -47.97 -0.40
CA LEU A 940 5.89 -47.05 0.25
C LEU A 940 6.46 -45.62 0.28
N ASN A 941 5.84 -44.73 -0.49
CA ASN A 941 6.21 -43.31 -0.55
C ASN A 941 5.73 -42.55 0.69
N SER A 942 6.34 -41.40 0.94
CA SER A 942 5.91 -40.49 2.02
C SER A 942 4.53 -39.90 1.70
N PRO A 943 3.63 -39.77 2.70
CA PRO A 943 2.35 -39.10 2.50
C PRO A 943 2.54 -37.63 2.08
N TYR A 944 1.76 -37.15 1.11
CA TYR A 944 1.83 -35.77 0.63
C TYR A 944 0.43 -35.20 0.30
N PRO A 945 0.12 -33.95 0.70
CA PRO A 945 0.96 -33.04 1.50
C PRO A 945 1.18 -33.54 2.94
N ASN A 946 2.25 -33.11 3.61
CA ASN A 946 2.52 -33.38 5.04
C ASN A 946 3.49 -32.29 5.57
N PRO A 947 3.02 -31.26 6.31
CA PRO A 947 1.71 -31.15 6.95
C PRO A 947 0.54 -31.07 5.95
N PHE A 948 -0.65 -31.51 6.36
CA PHE A 948 -1.83 -31.59 5.47
C PHE A 948 -3.05 -30.87 6.05
N ASN A 949 -3.90 -30.31 5.17
CA ASN A 949 -5.15 -29.62 5.52
C ASN A 949 -6.25 -29.85 4.46
N PRO A 950 -7.37 -30.53 4.77
CA PRO A 950 -7.47 -31.64 5.72
C PRO A 950 -7.09 -32.99 5.06
N ILE A 951 -6.59 -33.02 3.82
CA ILE A 951 -6.36 -34.27 3.06
C ILE A 951 -4.87 -34.51 2.72
N THR A 952 -4.37 -35.74 2.95
CA THR A 952 -3.06 -36.23 2.48
C THR A 952 -3.21 -37.53 1.69
N THR A 953 -2.32 -37.80 0.74
CA THR A 953 -2.33 -39.02 -0.09
C THR A 953 -1.11 -39.88 0.17
N ILE A 954 -1.32 -41.19 0.32
CA ILE A 954 -0.28 -42.21 0.52
C ILE A 954 -0.17 -43.06 -0.75
N SER A 955 1.02 -43.10 -1.36
CA SER A 955 1.26 -43.90 -2.57
C SER A 955 2.18 -45.10 -2.27
N PHE A 956 1.86 -46.27 -2.83
CA PHE A 956 2.64 -47.50 -2.64
C PHE A 956 2.60 -48.40 -3.87
N GLN A 957 3.65 -49.22 -4.03
CA GLN A 957 3.75 -50.24 -5.07
C GLN A 957 3.73 -51.63 -4.45
N ILE A 958 2.89 -52.49 -5.01
CA ILE A 958 2.73 -53.89 -4.64
C ILE A 958 3.45 -54.75 -5.70
N PRO A 959 4.46 -55.57 -5.32
CA PRO A 959 5.25 -56.36 -6.27
C PRO A 959 4.58 -57.70 -6.63
N GLU A 960 3.77 -58.25 -5.72
CA GLU A 960 3.08 -59.54 -5.82
C GLU A 960 1.70 -59.44 -5.17
N GLU A 961 0.77 -60.34 -5.51
CA GLU A 961 -0.57 -60.32 -4.92
C GLU A 961 -0.49 -60.41 -3.38
N ALA A 962 -1.10 -59.44 -2.69
CA ALA A 962 -1.00 -59.33 -1.24
C ALA A 962 -2.26 -58.71 -0.63
N ARG A 963 -2.58 -59.09 0.61
CA ARG A 963 -3.56 -58.39 1.43
C ARG A 963 -2.88 -57.19 2.11
N LEU A 964 -3.43 -56.00 1.92
CA LEU A 964 -2.92 -54.77 2.54
C LEU A 964 -3.98 -54.17 3.46
N LYS A 965 -3.58 -53.84 4.69
CA LYS A 965 -4.40 -53.14 5.68
C LYS A 965 -3.71 -51.87 6.14
N ALA A 966 -4.33 -50.71 5.87
CA ALA A 966 -3.82 -49.40 6.27
C ALA A 966 -4.72 -48.78 7.34
N GLU A 967 -4.16 -48.41 8.48
CA GLU A 967 -4.87 -47.90 9.66
C GLU A 967 -4.20 -46.62 10.17
N VAL A 968 -4.98 -45.68 10.70
CA VAL A 968 -4.48 -44.42 11.27
C VAL A 968 -4.65 -44.43 12.78
N PHE A 969 -3.63 -44.00 13.51
CA PHE A 969 -3.59 -43.90 14.96
C PHE A 969 -3.28 -42.47 15.41
N ASP A 970 -3.86 -42.04 16.52
CA ASP A 970 -3.45 -40.82 17.20
C ASP A 970 -2.17 -41.02 18.04
N ILE A 971 -1.69 -39.94 18.67
CA ILE A 971 -0.47 -39.98 19.51
C ILE A 971 -0.59 -40.89 20.75
N LEU A 972 -1.82 -41.22 21.18
CA LEU A 972 -2.09 -42.13 22.30
C LEU A 972 -2.18 -43.60 21.83
N GLY A 973 -1.98 -43.86 20.55
CA GLY A 973 -2.10 -45.20 19.96
C GLY A 973 -3.55 -45.66 19.75
N ARG A 974 -4.54 -44.77 19.83
CA ARG A 974 -5.94 -45.11 19.52
C ARG A 974 -6.13 -45.08 18.01
N ARG A 975 -6.73 -46.13 17.45
CA ARG A 975 -7.05 -46.19 16.00
C ARG A 975 -8.21 -45.23 15.70
N VAL A 976 -7.97 -44.25 14.84
CA VAL A 976 -8.94 -43.23 14.45
C VAL A 976 -9.57 -43.47 13.07
N SER A 977 -8.91 -44.25 12.19
CA SER A 977 -9.46 -44.59 10.86
C SER A 977 -8.85 -45.86 10.28
N ILE A 978 -9.56 -46.51 9.35
CA ILE A 978 -9.06 -47.59 8.48
C ILE A 978 -9.18 -47.08 7.05
N LEU A 979 -8.05 -46.95 6.35
CA LEU A 979 -8.00 -46.38 5.00
C LEU A 979 -8.21 -47.44 3.91
N THR A 980 -7.76 -48.67 4.15
CA THR A 980 -8.05 -49.83 3.29
C THR A 980 -7.87 -51.13 4.06
N GLU A 981 -8.61 -52.16 3.66
CA GLU A 981 -8.36 -53.55 4.03
C GLU A 981 -8.85 -54.47 2.89
N ARG A 982 -7.99 -54.70 1.89
CA ARG A 982 -8.33 -55.56 0.73
C ARG A 982 -7.11 -56.23 0.12
N LYS A 983 -7.36 -57.16 -0.81
CA LYS A 983 -6.32 -57.75 -1.66
C LYS A 983 -5.97 -56.79 -2.80
N TYR A 984 -4.69 -56.69 -3.11
CA TYR A 984 -4.15 -55.90 -4.21
C TYR A 984 -3.34 -56.83 -5.13
N THR A 985 -3.53 -56.70 -6.43
CA THR A 985 -2.68 -57.33 -7.45
C THR A 985 -1.40 -56.50 -7.66
N PRO A 986 -0.35 -57.04 -8.31
CA PRO A 986 0.86 -56.26 -8.58
C PRO A 986 0.57 -54.95 -9.31
N GLY A 987 1.12 -53.83 -8.83
CA GLY A 987 0.83 -52.51 -9.39
C GLY A 987 1.10 -51.35 -8.41
N VAL A 988 0.89 -50.12 -8.88
CA VAL A 988 1.03 -48.89 -8.08
C VAL A 988 -0.35 -48.39 -7.69
N TYR A 989 -0.52 -48.01 -6.42
CA TYR A 989 -1.79 -47.58 -5.85
C TYR A 989 -1.61 -46.34 -4.97
N SER A 990 -2.71 -45.61 -4.76
CA SER A 990 -2.79 -44.50 -3.81
C SER A 990 -4.04 -44.60 -2.94
N ILE A 991 -3.95 -44.11 -1.70
CA ILE A 991 -5.07 -44.02 -0.76
C ILE A 991 -5.05 -42.64 -0.09
N SER A 992 -6.22 -42.00 -0.02
CA SER A 992 -6.41 -40.71 0.65
C SER A 992 -6.72 -40.89 2.15
N PHE A 993 -6.17 -40.01 2.97
CA PHE A 993 -6.55 -39.82 4.37
C PHE A 993 -7.14 -38.42 4.54
N ASP A 994 -8.44 -38.37 4.87
CA ASP A 994 -9.18 -37.14 5.21
C ASP A 994 -9.27 -36.97 6.73
N GLY A 995 -8.62 -35.92 7.23
CA GLY A 995 -8.59 -35.51 8.63
C GLY A 995 -9.68 -34.52 9.03
N LYS A 996 -10.67 -34.20 8.18
CA LYS A 996 -11.66 -33.14 8.42
C LYS A 996 -12.41 -33.23 9.76
N ASN A 997 -12.57 -34.44 10.31
CA ASN A 997 -13.25 -34.66 11.61
C ASN A 997 -12.29 -34.95 12.78
N LEU A 998 -10.98 -34.80 12.58
CA LEU A 998 -9.95 -35.06 13.61
C LEU A 998 -9.31 -33.74 14.09
N PRO A 999 -8.92 -33.61 15.38
CA PRO A 999 -8.23 -32.39 15.84
C PRO A 999 -6.85 -32.23 15.18
N SER A 1000 -6.36 -30.99 15.02
CA SER A 1000 -4.98 -30.74 14.56
C SER A 1000 -3.98 -31.45 15.46
N GLY A 1001 -2.96 -32.08 14.87
CA GLY A 1001 -2.01 -32.90 15.63
C GLY A 1001 -1.29 -33.96 14.80
N ILE A 1002 -0.47 -34.75 15.49
CA ILE A 1002 0.34 -35.82 14.90
C ILE A 1002 -0.48 -37.12 14.86
N TYR A 1003 -0.49 -37.75 13.69
CA TYR A 1003 -1.08 -39.08 13.46
C TYR A 1003 -0.05 -40.04 12.86
N PHE A 1004 -0.26 -41.34 13.08
CA PHE A 1004 0.57 -42.41 12.55
C PHE A 1004 -0.24 -43.34 11.66
N ILE A 1005 0.17 -43.48 10.41
CA ILE A 1005 -0.41 -44.45 9.48
C ILE A 1005 0.39 -45.75 9.57
N ARG A 1006 -0.25 -46.84 9.95
CA ARG A 1006 0.31 -48.19 9.96
C ARG A 1006 -0.21 -48.97 8.75
N ILE A 1007 0.69 -49.55 7.96
CA ILE A 1007 0.37 -50.38 6.80
C ILE A 1007 0.93 -51.78 7.03
N ASN A 1008 0.03 -52.76 7.11
CA ASN A 1008 0.36 -54.18 7.14
C ASN A 1008 0.24 -54.73 5.72
N TYR A 1009 1.32 -55.30 5.21
CA TYR A 1009 1.42 -55.94 3.92
C TYR A 1009 1.63 -57.43 4.13
N ASP A 1010 0.71 -58.25 3.60
CA ASP A 1010 0.67 -59.70 3.79
C ASP A 1010 0.57 -60.41 2.42
N PRO A 1011 1.70 -60.87 1.85
CA PRO A 1011 1.75 -61.60 0.59
C PRO A 1011 0.87 -62.86 0.60
N VAL A 1012 0.32 -63.22 -0.57
CA VAL A 1012 -0.46 -64.48 -0.72
C VAL A 1012 0.47 -65.69 -0.91
N ASP A 1013 1.70 -65.49 -1.36
CA ASP A 1013 2.66 -66.58 -1.62
C ASP A 1013 3.34 -67.07 -0.32
N GLU A 1014 3.34 -68.38 -0.08
CA GLU A 1014 3.73 -69.00 1.22
C GLU A 1014 5.22 -68.80 1.60
N GLY A 1015 6.04 -68.25 0.68
CA GLY A 1015 7.46 -67.96 0.89
C GLY A 1015 7.79 -66.54 1.34
N SER A 1016 6.87 -65.57 1.22
CA SER A 1016 7.13 -64.15 1.46
C SER A 1016 6.69 -63.71 2.87
N LYS A 1017 7.54 -62.95 3.59
CA LYS A 1017 7.24 -62.49 4.95
C LYS A 1017 6.35 -61.24 4.95
N SER A 1018 5.32 -61.23 5.79
CA SER A 1018 4.51 -60.02 6.04
C SER A 1018 5.37 -58.87 6.57
N LYS A 1019 5.10 -57.65 6.11
CA LYS A 1019 5.83 -56.42 6.50
C LYS A 1019 4.87 -55.39 7.10
N VAL A 1020 5.36 -54.63 8.08
CA VAL A 1020 4.61 -53.54 8.70
C VAL A 1020 5.38 -52.23 8.53
N PHE A 1021 4.72 -51.21 7.99
CA PHE A 1021 5.26 -49.86 7.82
C PHE A 1021 4.50 -48.87 8.69
N VAL A 1022 5.22 -47.88 9.23
CA VAL A 1022 4.61 -46.75 9.93
C VAL A 1022 5.09 -45.44 9.29
N ARG A 1023 4.17 -44.49 9.09
CA ARG A 1023 4.43 -43.14 8.58
C ARG A 1023 3.79 -42.11 9.49
N LYS A 1024 4.55 -41.07 9.88
CA LYS A 1024 4.07 -39.93 10.66
C LYS A 1024 3.46 -38.88 9.72
N VAL A 1025 2.29 -38.35 10.06
CA VAL A 1025 1.65 -37.22 9.37
C VAL A 1025 1.21 -36.15 10.36
N LEU A 1026 1.25 -34.87 9.96
CA LEU A 1026 0.85 -33.72 10.75
C LEU A 1026 -0.37 -33.04 10.13
N LEU A 1027 -1.51 -33.11 10.81
CA LEU A 1027 -2.72 -32.38 10.43
C LEU A 1027 -2.64 -30.96 10.99
N ALA A 1028 -2.63 -29.96 10.11
CA ALA A 1028 -2.58 -28.53 10.45
C ALA A 1028 -3.80 -27.83 9.85
N LYS A 1029 -4.92 -27.85 10.60
CA LYS A 1029 -6.14 -27.13 10.23
C LYS A 1029 -6.10 -25.67 10.59
#